data_AF-A0A936SNE4-F1
#
_entry.id   AF-A0A936SNE4-F1
#
_cell.length_a   1.000
_cell.length_b   1.000
_cell.length_c   1.000
_cell.angle_alpha   90.00
_cell.angle_beta   90.00
_cell.angle_gamma   90.00
#
_symmetry.space_group_name_H-M   'P 1'
#
loop_
_entity.id
_entity.type
_entity.pdbx_description
1 polymer ?
#
loop_
_entity_poly.entity_id
_entity_poly.type
_entity_poly.pdbx_seq_one_letter_code
_entity_poly.pdbx_strand_id
1 'polypeptide(L)'
;MGDQFALTPIAGRQHERAVLWGQLEAALGGRLRVALLAGEPGIGKTRLLDDLADRAGAAGMLVLRGGASDAAGMPPYLPLLEAIGQYVRSASDELLRTHAGALAPVLATIIPEIALRLGTLPASYPLPAEQARLRLFEAVGALLATLASAAGLAIVLDDLHWADQATLDLLGYIARRQPAARLLIVGAYREGEITEPAAFGRTIADLTRLHALATVAVGRLDAPDLDTLLSAYLGGPAEPDVGARLLAHSEGNPFFAEELLRSWMEAGALARSGASWRLDQSLAGPLPGSIVLAVRQRVARLTPACADLLRTAALIGRGFAPELLAEVAGQDIEHVEDLLVTATQAQLIRAAGAGLLSFSHDKIRECLYDEVPPQRRRRLHGLIGQALVARPEPAGAPQLAALAFHFTRSGDHESGIAYSRRAAEQALRAHAPDSAIAHLRTALALLGANDNRRGELLLALGEAASAADQGPAAIEALAEARAWFVQRGDRPGAGRAAYRQGQAYWRIEALGQALAAFEAALVLLEGQPSPELVLTLIDLASLQAMSLHQHEPGMAYSQRALALAHSLEDDRLIASASRAAGNIDVRNGNLAAGITLLEQALALADQADDPVEAAECCAQLSHACYWAGETARAFALAERQLAYAHRTHDAYQLRHMYSLLARGASLQGRWEDAERWIAAAQREVEQLASPEPRAFLQMTRGDLAYERGDYPAALADYAVAIEAFRVLGPGALVWYLGQYGLAQLAANAYDTARRIAGELAALVEPLPALAMSSAGPLATLALIALDLGDQEQIAALTPRLRPFQGQFHDYLIDRVLGQLLTAQRDWVAAEGLLESAAASARRNSLAPELARTLEAQAALALARGHGSAARSLLADARAVYESLAHPRAMLLRAQPAGQGSRARGPARAYPAGLSPREVEVLRLVVAGSSNREIAAALTLSEKTVANHLASIFAKIGADNRAAAAAFAVRHQLA
;
A
#
# COMPACT_ATOMS: atom_id res chain seq x y z
N MET A 1 3.17 63.01 2.50
CA MET A 1 2.62 62.43 1.26
C MET A 1 3.16 61.00 1.13
N GLY A 2 2.78 60.11 2.06
CA GLY A 2 3.59 58.92 2.39
C GLY A 2 2.80 57.63 2.57
N ASP A 3 1.63 57.49 1.92
CA ASP A 3 0.71 56.36 2.15
C ASP A 3 0.22 55.71 0.84
N GLN A 4 1.08 55.67 -0.19
CA GLN A 4 0.69 55.28 -1.55
C GLN A 4 1.38 54.03 -2.13
N PHE A 5 2.00 53.20 -1.30
CA PHE A 5 2.61 51.94 -1.77
C PHE A 5 1.89 50.72 -1.16
N ALA A 6 0.59 50.62 -1.41
CA ALA A 6 -0.09 49.34 -1.44
C ALA A 6 0.53 48.48 -2.57
N LEU A 7 0.61 47.16 -2.38
CA LEU A 7 1.09 46.22 -3.40
C LEU A 7 0.35 46.48 -4.72
N THR A 8 1.09 46.71 -5.81
CA THR A 8 0.52 46.88 -7.15
C THR A 8 -0.30 45.63 -7.49
N PRO A 9 -1.57 45.76 -7.92
CA PRO A 9 -2.39 44.63 -8.35
C PRO A 9 -1.68 43.79 -9.42
N ILE A 10 -1.92 42.48 -9.46
CA ILE A 10 -1.33 41.63 -10.50
C ILE A 10 -1.74 42.14 -11.88
N ALA A 11 -0.74 42.51 -12.68
CA ALA A 11 -0.91 43.11 -14.00
C ALA A 11 -0.44 42.12 -15.09
N GLY A 12 -1.23 42.00 -16.16
CA GLY A 12 -0.98 41.02 -17.23
C GLY A 12 -1.40 39.58 -16.89
N ARG A 13 -0.87 38.59 -17.63
CA ARG A 13 -0.99 37.14 -17.38
C ARG A 13 -2.40 36.58 -17.46
N GLN A 14 -3.16 37.05 -18.46
CA GLN A 14 -4.55 36.64 -18.63
C GLN A 14 -4.68 35.13 -18.91
N HIS A 15 -3.72 34.55 -19.64
CA HIS A 15 -3.74 33.12 -19.96
C HIS A 15 -3.53 32.25 -18.72
N GLU A 16 -2.48 32.53 -17.94
CA GLU A 16 -2.16 31.79 -16.72
C GLU A 16 -3.30 31.89 -15.70
N ARG A 17 -3.86 33.09 -15.53
CA ARG A 17 -5.00 33.33 -14.64
C ARG A 17 -6.24 32.54 -15.09
N ALA A 18 -6.56 32.54 -16.38
CA ALA A 18 -7.69 31.78 -16.91
C ALA A 18 -7.56 30.27 -16.63
N VAL A 19 -6.36 29.70 -16.77
CA VAL A 19 -6.12 28.28 -16.44
C VAL A 19 -6.32 28.00 -14.95
N LEU A 20 -5.72 28.82 -14.07
CA LEU A 20 -5.85 28.67 -12.62
C LEU A 20 -7.30 28.81 -12.14
N TRP A 21 -8.04 29.77 -12.69
CA TRP A 21 -9.45 29.96 -12.35
C TRP A 21 -10.32 28.81 -12.82
N GLY A 22 -10.04 28.22 -13.99
CA GLY A 22 -10.71 27.00 -14.42
C GLY A 22 -10.49 25.82 -13.46
N GLN A 23 -9.30 25.71 -12.85
CA GLN A 23 -9.04 24.69 -11.81
C GLN A 23 -9.81 24.98 -10.52
N LEU A 24 -9.89 26.25 -10.11
CA LEU A 24 -10.68 26.68 -8.96
C LEU A 24 -12.17 26.35 -9.13
N GLU A 25 -12.76 26.66 -10.29
CA GLU A 25 -14.15 26.35 -10.59
C GLU A 25 -14.42 24.85 -10.60
N ALA A 26 -13.51 24.05 -11.18
CA ALA A 26 -13.61 22.60 -11.14
C ALA A 26 -13.53 22.04 -9.71
N ALA A 27 -12.70 22.65 -8.84
CA ALA A 27 -12.59 22.28 -7.44
C ALA A 27 -13.87 22.58 -6.64
N LEU A 28 -14.44 23.76 -6.83
CA LEU A 28 -15.75 24.13 -6.27
C LEU A 28 -16.86 23.16 -6.73
N GLY A 29 -16.75 22.64 -7.96
CA GLY A 29 -17.62 21.62 -8.53
C GLY A 29 -17.51 20.21 -7.92
N GLY A 30 -16.67 20.00 -6.89
CA GLY A 30 -16.52 18.70 -6.23
C GLY A 30 -15.52 17.76 -6.91
N ARG A 31 -14.42 18.31 -7.43
CA ARG A 31 -13.33 17.52 -8.00
C ARG A 31 -12.00 17.97 -7.41
N LEU A 32 -11.16 17.04 -7.00
CA LEU A 32 -9.81 17.39 -6.60
C LEU A 32 -9.02 17.90 -7.80
N ARG A 33 -8.39 19.06 -7.67
CA ARG A 33 -7.53 19.67 -8.68
C ARG A 33 -6.16 20.02 -8.11
N VAL A 34 -5.13 19.76 -8.91
CA VAL A 34 -3.76 20.16 -8.63
C VAL A 34 -3.30 21.09 -9.75
N ALA A 35 -2.84 22.29 -9.40
CA ALA A 35 -2.24 23.23 -10.34
C ALA A 35 -0.78 23.49 -9.97
N LEU A 36 0.14 23.37 -10.91
CA LEU A 36 1.57 23.61 -10.67
C LEU A 36 2.08 24.76 -11.53
N LEU A 37 2.63 25.78 -10.87
CA LEU A 37 3.28 26.93 -11.49
C LEU A 37 4.78 26.68 -11.63
N ALA A 38 5.25 26.56 -12.86
CA ALA A 38 6.66 26.34 -13.19
C ALA A 38 7.27 27.62 -13.75
N GLY A 39 8.44 28.06 -13.26
CA GLY A 39 9.12 29.20 -13.86
C GLY A 39 10.33 29.73 -13.09
N GLU A 40 11.04 30.70 -13.66
CA GLU A 40 12.27 31.28 -13.12
C GLU A 40 12.06 32.01 -11.77
N PRO A 41 13.11 32.19 -10.95
CA PRO A 41 13.06 33.08 -9.77
C PRO A 41 12.63 34.50 -10.15
N GLY A 42 11.80 35.16 -9.31
CA GLY A 42 11.33 36.52 -9.56
C GLY A 42 10.30 36.67 -10.67
N ILE A 43 9.91 35.58 -11.34
CA ILE A 43 8.94 35.59 -12.45
C ILE A 43 7.49 35.83 -12.03
N GLY A 44 7.19 36.05 -10.74
CA GLY A 44 5.82 36.36 -10.28
C GLY A 44 4.93 35.15 -9.91
N LYS A 45 5.50 33.95 -9.72
CA LYS A 45 4.74 32.76 -9.27
C LYS A 45 3.98 33.00 -7.96
N THR A 46 4.65 33.52 -6.92
CA THR A 46 4.03 33.80 -5.61
C THR A 46 2.88 34.80 -5.74
N ARG A 47 2.96 35.80 -6.62
CA ARG A 47 1.83 36.72 -6.87
C ARG A 47 0.64 36.04 -7.55
N LEU A 48 0.87 35.09 -8.45
CA LEU A 48 -0.20 34.29 -9.03
C LEU A 48 -0.86 33.38 -7.99
N LEU A 49 -0.08 32.83 -7.06
CA LEU A 49 -0.60 32.10 -5.90
C LEU A 49 -1.46 33.02 -5.01
N ASP A 50 -1.01 34.26 -4.78
CA ASP A 50 -1.74 35.26 -4.00
C ASP A 50 -3.08 35.65 -4.65
N ASP A 51 -3.10 35.98 -5.95
CA ASP A 51 -4.32 36.30 -6.71
C ASP A 51 -5.34 35.14 -6.66
N LEU A 52 -4.85 33.90 -6.77
CA LEU A 52 -5.69 32.72 -6.68
C LEU A 52 -6.23 32.49 -5.26
N ALA A 53 -5.39 32.67 -4.24
CA ALA A 53 -5.77 32.55 -2.84
C ALA A 53 -6.87 33.56 -2.48
N ASP A 54 -6.69 34.83 -2.87
CA ASP A 54 -7.67 35.89 -2.62
C ASP A 54 -9.01 35.58 -3.30
N ARG A 55 -8.96 35.07 -4.54
CA ARG A 55 -10.18 34.68 -5.26
C ARG A 55 -10.85 33.44 -4.68
N ALA A 56 -10.09 32.45 -4.23
CA ALA A 56 -10.63 31.28 -3.54
C ALA A 56 -11.32 31.68 -2.22
N GLY A 57 -10.70 32.57 -1.44
CA GLY A 57 -11.30 33.15 -0.23
C GLY A 57 -12.56 33.95 -0.54
N ALA A 58 -12.57 34.76 -1.60
CA ALA A 58 -13.76 35.48 -2.06
C ALA A 58 -14.90 34.55 -2.51
N ALA A 59 -14.56 33.35 -2.99
CA ALA A 59 -15.53 32.29 -3.31
C ALA A 59 -15.99 31.48 -2.08
N GLY A 60 -15.51 31.81 -0.88
CA GLY A 60 -15.88 31.19 0.39
C GLY A 60 -15.06 29.96 0.79
N MET A 61 -14.02 29.60 0.03
CA MET A 61 -13.16 28.47 0.38
C MET A 61 -12.26 28.81 1.57
N LEU A 62 -11.98 27.81 2.40
CA LEU A 62 -10.88 27.90 3.37
C LEU A 62 -9.55 27.90 2.61
N VAL A 63 -8.66 28.86 2.89
CA VAL A 63 -7.34 28.96 2.25
C VAL A 63 -6.25 28.69 3.28
N LEU A 64 -5.43 27.68 3.03
CA LEU A 64 -4.28 27.32 3.86
C LEU A 64 -2.99 27.49 3.05
N ARG A 65 -1.93 27.99 3.69
CA ARG A 65 -0.66 28.31 3.01
C ARG A 65 0.52 27.64 3.69
N GLY A 66 1.41 27.06 2.91
CA GLY A 66 2.72 26.60 3.38
C GLY A 66 3.78 26.73 2.31
N GLY A 67 5.05 26.63 2.70
CA GLY A 67 6.20 26.69 1.82
C GLY A 67 7.19 25.57 2.11
N ALA A 68 7.87 25.10 1.08
CA ALA A 68 9.05 24.27 1.27
C ALA A 68 10.29 25.15 1.52
N SER A 69 11.36 24.55 2.05
CA SER A 69 12.61 25.26 2.30
C SER A 69 13.81 24.34 2.10
N ASP A 70 14.86 24.85 1.46
CA ASP A 70 16.14 24.17 1.23
C ASP A 70 17.02 24.01 2.48
N ALA A 71 16.54 24.38 3.66
CA ALA A 71 17.37 24.23 4.85
C ALA A 71 17.55 22.74 5.16
N ALA A 72 18.79 22.27 5.10
CA ALA A 72 19.10 20.87 5.34
C ALA A 72 18.57 20.39 6.71
N GLY A 73 17.69 19.39 6.69
CA GLY A 73 17.11 18.85 7.92
C GLY A 73 15.82 19.53 8.36
N MET A 74 15.11 20.23 7.46
CA MET A 74 13.70 20.62 7.67
C MET A 74 12.81 19.42 8.02
N PRO A 75 11.74 19.63 8.81
CA PRO A 75 10.85 18.53 9.18
C PRO A 75 10.17 17.95 7.92
N PRO A 76 9.89 16.64 7.92
CA PRO A 76 9.16 16.05 6.81
C PRO A 76 7.76 16.65 6.69
N TYR A 77 7.20 16.64 5.48
CA TYR A 77 5.88 17.22 5.21
C TYR A 77 5.76 18.74 5.43
N LEU A 78 6.88 19.48 5.57
CA LEU A 78 6.91 20.89 5.98
C LEU A 78 5.84 21.77 5.29
N PRO A 79 5.66 21.76 3.94
CA PRO A 79 4.67 22.62 3.29
C PRO A 79 3.25 22.35 3.79
N LEU A 80 2.91 21.09 4.09
CA LEU A 80 1.61 20.71 4.61
C LEU A 80 1.51 20.98 6.11
N LEU A 81 2.59 20.82 6.88
CA LEU A 81 2.62 21.17 8.30
C LEU A 81 2.40 22.66 8.52
N GLU A 82 2.99 23.52 7.70
CA GLU A 82 2.76 24.96 7.77
C GLU A 82 1.31 25.31 7.44
N ALA A 83 0.76 24.74 6.36
CA ALA A 83 -0.61 24.96 5.93
C ALA A 83 -1.64 24.49 6.97
N ILE A 84 -1.52 23.24 7.44
CA ILE A 84 -2.45 22.67 8.43
C ILE A 84 -2.21 23.29 9.81
N GLY A 85 -0.97 23.61 10.17
CA GLY A 85 -0.62 24.26 11.43
C GLY A 85 -1.30 25.63 11.59
N GLN A 86 -1.47 26.40 10.51
CA GLN A 86 -2.25 27.64 10.53
C GLN A 86 -3.71 27.40 10.93
N TYR A 87 -4.32 26.36 10.38
CA TYR A 87 -5.68 25.95 10.75
C TYR A 87 -5.72 25.50 12.22
N VAL A 88 -4.78 24.65 12.64
CA VAL A 88 -4.69 24.13 14.00
C VAL A 88 -4.46 25.23 15.02
N ARG A 89 -3.84 26.37 14.68
CA ARG A 89 -3.70 27.51 15.61
C ARG A 89 -4.93 28.43 15.65
N SER A 90 -5.67 28.54 14.56
CA SER A 90 -6.79 29.48 14.42
C SER A 90 -8.16 28.89 14.77
N ALA A 91 -8.36 27.58 14.57
CA ALA A 91 -9.61 26.91 14.89
C ALA A 91 -9.91 26.93 16.41
N SER A 92 -11.19 26.86 16.81
CA SER A 92 -11.56 26.60 18.21
C SER A 92 -11.29 25.13 18.58
N ASP A 93 -11.13 24.82 19.88
CA ASP A 93 -10.89 23.45 20.34
C ASP A 93 -12.05 22.50 19.97
N GLU A 94 -13.29 23.00 19.96
CA GLU A 94 -14.48 22.23 19.58
C GLU A 94 -14.47 21.84 18.10
N LEU A 95 -14.16 22.79 17.21
CA LEU A 95 -14.02 22.51 15.78
C LEU A 95 -12.86 21.58 15.49
N LEU A 96 -11.71 21.82 16.14
CA LEU A 96 -10.54 20.97 15.98
C LEU A 96 -10.82 19.53 16.43
N ARG A 97 -11.51 19.34 17.56
CA ARG A 97 -11.93 18.02 18.04
C ARG A 97 -12.90 17.35 17.06
N THR A 98 -13.83 18.10 16.49
CA THR A 98 -14.80 17.59 15.51
C THR A 98 -14.13 17.15 14.21
N HIS A 99 -13.22 17.97 13.66
CA HIS A 99 -12.57 17.68 12.39
C HIS A 99 -11.45 16.64 12.50
N ALA A 100 -10.67 16.66 13.58
CA ALA A 100 -9.65 15.65 13.82
C ALA A 100 -10.29 14.31 14.25
N GLY A 101 -11.37 14.34 15.03
CA GLY A 101 -12.12 13.15 15.44
C GLY A 101 -11.23 12.05 16.03
N ALA A 102 -11.47 10.81 15.61
CA ALA A 102 -10.68 9.65 16.00
C ALA A 102 -9.24 9.65 15.43
N LEU A 103 -8.94 10.54 14.47
CA LEU A 103 -7.63 10.65 13.81
C LEU A 103 -6.65 11.55 14.57
N ALA A 104 -7.11 12.26 15.60
CA ALA A 104 -6.30 13.19 16.38
C ALA A 104 -4.96 12.60 16.89
N PRO A 105 -4.88 11.35 17.41
CA PRO A 105 -3.61 10.76 17.83
C PRO A 105 -2.61 10.62 16.68
N VAL A 106 -3.08 10.24 15.49
CA VAL A 106 -2.24 10.05 14.30
C VAL A 106 -1.80 11.40 13.75
N LEU A 107 -2.70 12.38 13.68
CA LEU A 107 -2.35 13.74 13.25
C LEU A 107 -1.36 14.41 14.20
N ALA A 108 -1.44 14.11 15.50
CA ALA A 108 -0.52 14.62 16.51
C ALA A 108 0.92 14.12 16.36
N THR A 109 1.17 13.04 15.59
CA THR A 109 2.55 12.58 15.32
C THR A 109 3.33 13.57 14.46
N ILE A 110 2.63 14.28 13.58
CA ILE A 110 3.22 15.28 12.68
C ILE A 110 2.89 16.72 13.09
N ILE A 111 1.79 16.96 13.81
CA ILE A 111 1.37 18.27 14.33
C ILE A 111 1.10 18.16 15.84
N PRO A 112 2.16 18.19 16.69
CA PRO A 112 2.06 18.00 18.14
C PRO A 112 1.11 18.98 18.85
N GLU A 113 0.87 20.16 18.26
CA GLU A 113 -0.06 21.18 18.77
C GLU A 113 -1.48 20.66 18.95
N ILE A 114 -1.88 19.63 18.19
CA ILE A 114 -3.19 18.97 18.36
C ILE A 114 -3.30 18.34 19.74
N ALA A 115 -2.27 17.63 20.21
CA ALA A 115 -2.26 17.00 21.53
C ALA A 115 -2.22 18.07 22.64
N LEU A 116 -1.42 19.13 22.45
CA LEU A 116 -1.33 20.23 23.42
C LEU A 116 -2.67 20.93 23.64
N ARG A 117 -3.44 21.14 22.56
CA ARG A 117 -4.74 21.82 22.63
C ARG A 117 -5.88 20.91 23.09
N LEU A 118 -5.93 19.69 22.57
CA LEU A 118 -7.06 18.78 22.84
C LEU A 118 -6.90 17.98 24.14
N GLY A 119 -5.71 17.98 24.74
CA GLY A 119 -5.39 17.27 25.98
C GLY A 119 -5.19 15.78 25.74
N THR A 120 -5.83 14.95 26.57
CA THR A 120 -5.70 13.49 26.50
C THR A 120 -6.31 12.96 25.20
N LEU A 121 -5.46 12.51 24.28
CA LEU A 121 -5.87 11.83 23.06
C LEU A 121 -6.02 10.32 23.31
N PRO A 122 -6.86 9.61 22.54
CA PRO A 122 -6.88 8.15 22.54
C PRO A 122 -5.49 7.57 22.31
N ALA A 123 -5.19 6.42 22.92
CA ALA A 123 -3.91 5.76 22.71
C ALA A 123 -3.71 5.41 21.22
N SER A 124 -2.53 5.74 20.70
CA SER A 124 -2.09 5.23 19.40
C SER A 124 -1.52 3.83 19.60
N TYR A 125 -1.84 2.91 18.70
CA TYR A 125 -1.32 1.54 18.72
C TYR A 125 -0.03 1.43 17.89
N PRO A 126 0.93 0.58 18.29
CA PRO A 126 2.15 0.37 17.52
C PRO A 126 1.84 -0.42 16.25
N LEU A 127 1.86 0.25 15.09
CA LEU A 127 1.70 -0.38 13.78
C LEU A 127 3.07 -0.64 13.11
N PRO A 128 3.20 -1.69 12.28
CA PRO A 128 4.27 -1.80 11.29
C PRO A 128 4.48 -0.48 10.52
N ALA A 129 5.73 -0.10 10.27
CA ALA A 129 6.08 1.23 9.76
C ALA A 129 5.33 1.62 8.46
N GLU A 130 5.17 0.68 7.54
CA GLU A 130 4.45 0.89 6.28
C GLU A 130 2.96 1.17 6.50
N GLN A 131 2.32 0.44 7.41
CA GLN A 131 0.91 0.62 7.77
C GLN A 131 0.71 1.93 8.52
N ALA A 132 1.62 2.26 9.43
CA ALA A 132 1.58 3.52 10.18
C ALA A 132 1.71 4.74 9.25
N ARG A 133 2.56 4.65 8.22
CA ARG A 133 2.69 5.67 7.16
C ARG A 133 1.40 5.82 6.36
N LEU A 134 0.82 4.71 5.90
CA LEU A 134 -0.45 4.73 5.17
C LEU A 134 -1.56 5.34 6.04
N ARG A 135 -1.60 4.98 7.33
CA ARG A 135 -2.57 5.50 8.29
C ARG A 135 -2.44 7.01 8.49
N LEU A 136 -1.21 7.53 8.54
CA LEU A 136 -0.97 8.97 8.54
C LEU A 136 -1.51 9.64 7.28
N PHE A 137 -1.27 9.04 6.11
CA PHE A 137 -1.75 9.59 4.84
C PHE A 137 -3.29 9.63 4.77
N GLU A 138 -3.95 8.59 5.26
CA GLU A 138 -5.41 8.54 5.42
C GLU A 138 -5.90 9.61 6.39
N ALA A 139 -5.23 9.78 7.54
CA ALA A 139 -5.61 10.76 8.54
C ALA A 139 -5.53 12.19 8.00
N VAL A 140 -4.44 12.53 7.31
CA VAL A 140 -4.30 13.84 6.65
C VAL A 140 -5.34 13.99 5.55
N GLY A 141 -5.50 13.00 4.67
CA GLY A 141 -6.49 13.06 3.59
C GLY A 141 -7.92 13.23 4.08
N ALA A 142 -8.31 12.53 5.15
CA ALA A 142 -9.62 12.65 5.77
C ALA A 142 -9.83 14.00 6.46
N LEU A 143 -8.80 14.55 7.12
CA LEU A 143 -8.85 15.91 7.65
C LEU A 143 -9.09 16.93 6.54
N LEU A 144 -8.31 16.87 5.45
CA LEU A 144 -8.45 17.80 4.32
C LEU A 144 -9.83 17.66 3.65
N ALA A 145 -10.35 16.44 3.49
CA ALA A 145 -11.68 16.20 2.96
C ALA A 145 -12.78 16.76 3.88
N THR A 146 -12.61 16.62 5.19
CA THR A 146 -13.53 17.18 6.20
C THR A 146 -13.54 18.70 6.13
N LEU A 147 -12.37 19.33 6.07
CA LEU A 147 -12.25 20.78 5.91
C LEU A 147 -12.82 21.27 4.57
N ALA A 148 -12.67 20.48 3.50
CA ALA A 148 -13.23 20.79 2.19
C ALA A 148 -14.76 20.63 2.11
N SER A 149 -15.38 19.87 3.02
CA SER A 149 -16.80 19.49 2.92
C SER A 149 -17.78 20.66 3.05
N ALA A 150 -17.43 21.68 3.83
CA ALA A 150 -18.31 22.82 4.08
C ALA A 150 -18.40 23.77 2.88
N ALA A 151 -17.28 24.41 2.51
CA ALA A 151 -17.23 25.44 1.46
C ALA A 151 -16.09 25.24 0.44
N GLY A 152 -15.38 24.11 0.52
CA GLY A 152 -14.16 23.85 -0.26
C GLY A 152 -12.89 24.31 0.44
N LEU A 153 -11.76 23.71 0.04
CA LEU A 153 -10.44 23.96 0.61
C LEU A 153 -9.42 24.25 -0.51
N ALA A 154 -8.67 25.33 -0.38
CA ALA A 154 -7.54 25.66 -1.23
C ALA A 154 -6.24 25.61 -0.42
N ILE A 155 -5.28 24.79 -0.85
CA ILE A 155 -3.96 24.67 -0.25
C ILE A 155 -2.95 25.27 -1.22
N VAL A 156 -2.23 26.29 -0.77
CA VAL A 156 -1.21 26.98 -1.55
C VAL A 156 0.16 26.60 -1.01
N LEU A 157 0.97 25.96 -1.85
CA LEU A 157 2.29 25.45 -1.52
C LEU A 157 3.35 26.20 -2.34
N ASP A 158 4.13 27.07 -1.69
CA ASP A 158 5.23 27.77 -2.38
C ASP A 158 6.52 26.93 -2.35
N ASP A 159 7.38 27.18 -3.33
CA ASP A 159 8.72 26.60 -3.44
C ASP A 159 8.81 25.05 -3.40
N LEU A 160 7.83 24.33 -3.95
CA LEU A 160 7.76 22.85 -3.98
C LEU A 160 8.98 22.12 -4.60
N HIS A 161 9.89 22.83 -5.26
CA HIS A 161 11.16 22.26 -5.71
C HIS A 161 12.02 21.73 -4.54
N TRP A 162 11.83 22.23 -3.32
CA TRP A 162 12.46 21.72 -2.10
C TRP A 162 11.58 20.74 -1.30
N ALA A 163 10.45 20.29 -1.85
CA ALA A 163 9.61 19.31 -1.16
C ALA A 163 10.33 17.96 -1.05
N ASP A 164 10.28 17.35 0.13
CA ASP A 164 10.84 16.03 0.37
C ASP A 164 9.99 14.93 -0.30
N GLN A 165 10.59 13.75 -0.45
CA GLN A 165 9.93 12.55 -0.99
C GLN A 165 8.61 12.27 -0.25
N ALA A 166 8.59 12.43 1.07
CA ALA A 166 7.42 12.15 1.90
C ALA A 166 6.25 13.10 1.59
N THR A 167 6.50 14.41 1.43
CA THR A 167 5.48 15.39 0.99
C THR A 167 4.90 15.00 -0.36
N LEU A 168 5.75 14.67 -1.34
CA LEU A 168 5.32 14.35 -2.70
C LEU A 168 4.47 13.06 -2.74
N ASP A 169 4.88 12.03 -1.98
CA ASP A 169 4.12 10.78 -1.84
C ASP A 169 2.74 11.01 -1.22
N LEU A 170 2.66 11.87 -0.19
CA LEU A 170 1.40 12.24 0.45
C LEU A 170 0.47 12.99 -0.51
N LEU A 171 1.00 13.94 -1.29
CA LEU A 171 0.21 14.65 -2.32
C LEU A 171 -0.35 13.69 -3.38
N GLY A 172 0.49 12.78 -3.89
CA GLY A 172 0.06 11.74 -4.83
C GLY A 172 -1.00 10.82 -4.21
N TYR A 173 -0.85 10.46 -2.94
CA TYR A 173 -1.81 9.64 -2.22
C TYR A 173 -3.18 10.32 -2.07
N ILE A 174 -3.21 11.58 -1.60
CA ILE A 174 -4.45 12.34 -1.41
C ILE A 174 -5.22 12.47 -2.73
N ALA A 175 -4.51 12.78 -3.82
CA ALA A 175 -5.12 12.91 -5.15
C ALA A 175 -5.77 11.61 -5.63
N ARG A 176 -5.17 10.45 -5.33
CA ARG A 176 -5.75 9.13 -5.65
C ARG A 176 -6.98 8.79 -4.81
N ARG A 177 -6.96 9.10 -3.51
CA ARG A 177 -7.99 8.66 -2.55
C ARG A 177 -9.19 9.58 -2.46
N GLN A 178 -9.06 10.85 -2.83
CA GLN A 178 -10.11 11.86 -2.65
C GLN A 178 -10.48 12.58 -3.96
N PRO A 179 -10.73 11.89 -5.09
CA PRO A 179 -10.96 12.55 -6.38
C PRO A 179 -12.22 13.43 -6.41
N ALA A 180 -13.19 13.18 -5.53
CA ALA A 180 -14.45 13.92 -5.42
C ALA A 180 -14.45 15.01 -4.33
N ALA A 181 -13.32 15.24 -3.66
CA ALA A 181 -13.23 16.31 -2.66
C ALA A 181 -13.24 17.69 -3.32
N ARG A 182 -13.87 18.68 -2.68
CA ARG A 182 -13.82 20.10 -3.09
C ARG A 182 -12.47 20.73 -2.72
N LEU A 183 -11.38 20.15 -3.25
CA LEU A 183 -10.01 20.45 -2.86
C LEU A 183 -9.19 20.96 -4.05
N LEU A 184 -8.61 22.14 -3.91
CA LEU A 184 -7.63 22.70 -4.83
C LEU A 184 -6.26 22.73 -4.16
N ILE A 185 -5.26 22.06 -4.75
CA ILE A 185 -3.86 22.16 -4.32
C ILE A 185 -3.11 22.93 -5.39
N VAL A 186 -2.51 24.06 -5.04
CA VAL A 186 -1.72 24.86 -5.99
C VAL A 186 -0.29 24.98 -5.49
N GLY A 187 0.64 24.51 -6.32
CA GLY A 187 2.06 24.50 -6.03
C GLY A 187 2.85 25.43 -6.94
N ALA A 188 3.91 26.08 -6.43
CA ALA A 188 4.90 26.76 -7.27
C ALA A 188 6.27 26.12 -7.14
N TYR A 189 6.99 25.95 -8.25
CA TYR A 189 8.34 25.40 -8.25
C TYR A 189 9.22 26.05 -9.32
N ARG A 190 10.54 25.84 -9.19
CA ARG A 190 11.55 26.30 -10.15
C ARG A 190 11.97 25.13 -11.02
N GLU A 191 11.93 25.31 -12.34
CA GLU A 191 12.41 24.28 -13.27
C GLU A 191 13.93 24.10 -13.12
N GLY A 192 14.38 22.85 -13.02
CA GLY A 192 15.81 22.51 -12.89
C GLY A 192 16.39 22.53 -11.47
N GLU A 193 15.66 23.03 -10.47
CA GLU A 193 16.10 23.10 -9.06
C GLU A 193 15.39 22.07 -8.15
N ILE A 194 14.85 20.99 -8.72
CA ILE A 194 14.07 19.99 -7.97
C ILE A 194 15.02 19.11 -7.14
N THR A 195 14.86 19.12 -5.82
CA THR A 195 15.65 18.31 -4.88
C THR A 195 15.44 16.81 -5.09
N GLU A 196 14.21 16.39 -5.38
CA GLU A 196 13.83 14.98 -5.58
C GLU A 196 13.22 14.73 -6.98
N PRO A 197 14.04 14.72 -8.07
CA PRO A 197 13.52 14.64 -9.44
C PRO A 197 12.70 13.38 -9.72
N ALA A 198 13.11 12.24 -9.16
CA ALA A 198 12.42 10.97 -9.35
C ALA A 198 11.05 10.96 -8.66
N ALA A 199 10.99 11.44 -7.41
CA ALA A 199 9.76 11.59 -6.62
C ALA A 199 8.74 12.50 -7.32
N PHE A 200 9.24 13.65 -7.74
CA PHE A 200 8.45 14.68 -8.40
C PHE A 200 7.90 14.15 -9.72
N GLY A 201 8.77 13.55 -10.56
CA GLY A 201 8.37 12.93 -11.82
C GLY A 201 7.29 11.86 -11.66
N ARG A 202 7.41 10.97 -10.67
CA ARG A 202 6.37 9.95 -10.36
C ARG A 202 5.04 10.60 -9.98
N THR A 203 5.09 11.62 -9.11
CA THR A 203 3.89 12.33 -8.64
C THR A 203 3.18 13.04 -9.80
N ILE A 204 3.93 13.71 -10.68
CA ILE A 204 3.38 14.34 -11.89
C ILE A 204 2.72 13.32 -12.82
N ALA A 205 3.39 12.19 -13.07
CA ALA A 205 2.84 11.13 -13.91
C ALA A 205 1.53 10.56 -13.35
N ASP A 206 1.48 10.35 -12.03
CA ASP A 206 0.27 9.89 -11.34
C ASP A 206 -0.88 10.90 -11.44
N LEU A 207 -0.63 12.17 -11.12
CA LEU A 207 -1.65 13.22 -11.18
C LEU A 207 -2.17 13.46 -12.62
N THR A 208 -1.31 13.28 -13.62
CA THR A 208 -1.67 13.37 -15.04
C THR A 208 -2.62 12.22 -15.41
N ARG A 209 -2.30 10.98 -15.02
CA ARG A 209 -3.15 9.80 -15.26
C ARG A 209 -4.55 9.95 -14.63
N LEU A 210 -4.63 10.62 -13.48
CA LEU A 210 -5.89 10.90 -12.78
C LEU A 210 -6.69 12.05 -13.39
N HIS A 211 -6.18 12.74 -14.41
CA HIS A 211 -6.78 13.97 -14.96
C HIS A 211 -7.02 15.04 -13.88
N ALA A 212 -6.13 15.10 -12.89
CA ALA A 212 -6.19 16.02 -11.76
C ALA A 212 -5.20 17.18 -11.88
N LEU A 213 -4.17 17.06 -12.73
CA LEU A 213 -3.09 18.04 -12.88
C LEU A 213 -3.33 19.05 -14.00
N ALA A 214 -3.03 20.33 -13.71
CA ALA A 214 -2.75 21.36 -14.70
C ALA A 214 -1.36 21.97 -14.42
N THR A 215 -0.47 21.95 -15.40
CA THR A 215 0.83 22.63 -15.31
C THR A 215 0.76 23.95 -16.07
N VAL A 216 1.15 25.04 -15.41
CA VAL A 216 1.19 26.39 -15.98
C VAL A 216 2.64 26.84 -16.02
N ALA A 217 3.18 26.95 -17.23
CA ALA A 217 4.49 27.55 -17.46
C ALA A 217 4.37 29.06 -17.33
N VAL A 218 5.12 29.64 -16.40
CA VAL A 218 5.09 31.06 -16.04
C VAL A 218 6.26 31.74 -16.72
N GLY A 219 5.98 32.38 -17.85
CA GLY A 219 6.96 33.06 -18.69
C GLY A 219 7.32 34.47 -18.24
N ARG A 220 8.29 35.06 -18.95
CA ARG A 220 8.60 36.50 -18.90
C ARG A 220 7.42 37.29 -19.47
N LEU A 221 7.19 38.49 -18.94
CA LEU A 221 6.16 39.39 -19.45
C LEU A 221 6.54 39.84 -20.86
N ASP A 222 5.57 39.77 -21.77
CA ASP A 222 5.69 40.41 -23.06
C ASP A 222 5.46 41.93 -22.95
N ALA A 223 5.63 42.67 -24.04
CA ALA A 223 5.46 44.12 -24.03
C ALA A 223 4.06 44.56 -23.55
N PRO A 224 2.94 43.96 -24.01
CA PRO A 224 1.60 44.29 -23.50
C PRO A 224 1.42 44.08 -21.99
N ASP A 225 1.87 42.94 -21.44
CA ASP A 225 1.76 42.66 -20.02
C ASP A 225 2.67 43.59 -19.19
N LEU A 226 3.85 43.92 -19.72
CA LEU A 226 4.78 44.84 -19.09
C LEU A 226 4.26 46.28 -19.10
N ASP A 227 3.59 46.72 -20.18
CA ASP A 227 2.92 48.03 -20.24
C ASP A 227 1.73 48.10 -19.27
N THR A 228 1.05 46.97 -19.06
CA THR A 228 0.00 46.85 -18.04
C THR A 228 0.58 46.99 -16.63
N LEU A 229 1.71 46.32 -16.36
CA LEU A 229 2.46 46.46 -15.10
C LEU A 229 2.92 47.90 -14.88
N LEU A 230 3.52 48.51 -15.91
CA LEU A 230 3.99 49.89 -15.91
C LEU A 230 2.87 50.87 -15.58
N SER A 231 1.73 50.73 -16.25
CA SER A 231 0.58 51.61 -16.06
C SER A 231 -0.03 51.47 -14.67
N ALA A 232 -0.11 50.23 -14.16
CA ALA A 232 -0.60 49.95 -12.81
C ALA A 232 0.34 50.51 -11.74
N TYR A 233 1.66 50.38 -11.94
CA TYR A 233 2.69 50.86 -11.01
C TYR A 233 2.73 52.39 -10.91
N LEU A 234 2.57 53.09 -12.05
CA LEU A 234 2.63 54.55 -12.11
C LEU A 234 1.26 55.24 -11.94
N GLY A 235 0.17 54.48 -11.81
CA GLY A 235 -1.20 55.02 -11.70
C GLY A 235 -1.69 55.75 -12.95
N GLY A 236 -1.18 55.39 -14.14
CA GLY A 236 -1.49 56.00 -15.43
C GLY A 236 -0.56 55.55 -16.56
N PRO A 237 -0.90 55.81 -17.83
CA PRO A 237 -0.11 55.34 -18.97
C PRO A 237 1.28 56.00 -19.03
N ALA A 238 2.25 55.32 -19.63
CA ALA A 238 3.58 55.85 -19.89
C ALA A 238 3.85 56.03 -21.40
N GLU A 239 4.80 56.88 -21.75
CA GLU A 239 5.27 57.01 -23.13
C GLU A 239 5.93 55.70 -23.61
N PRO A 240 5.81 55.31 -24.90
CA PRO A 240 6.33 54.04 -25.42
C PRO A 240 7.83 53.80 -25.18
N ASP A 241 8.66 54.86 -25.13
CA ASP A 241 10.10 54.75 -24.83
C ASP A 241 10.35 54.19 -23.42
N VAL A 242 9.48 54.50 -22.45
CA VAL A 242 9.57 54.00 -21.07
C VAL A 242 9.36 52.49 -21.05
N GLY A 243 8.29 52.00 -21.70
CA GLY A 243 7.97 50.58 -21.81
C GLY A 243 9.04 49.79 -22.59
N ALA A 244 9.51 50.34 -23.71
CA ALA A 244 10.57 49.72 -24.51
C ALA A 244 11.89 49.58 -23.73
N ARG A 245 12.30 50.61 -22.97
CA ARG A 245 13.49 50.55 -22.12
C ARG A 245 13.30 49.63 -20.94
N LEU A 246 12.10 49.61 -20.34
CA LEU A 246 11.77 48.69 -19.28
C LEU A 246 11.91 47.25 -19.77
N LEU A 247 11.39 46.93 -20.96
CA LEU A 247 11.52 45.60 -21.57
C LEU A 247 12.98 45.24 -21.86
N ALA A 248 13.72 46.17 -22.48
CA ALA A 248 15.11 45.94 -22.87
C ALA A 248 16.04 45.65 -21.67
N HIS A 249 15.80 46.31 -20.54
CA HIS A 249 16.63 46.14 -19.36
C HIS A 249 16.09 45.05 -18.43
N SER A 250 14.78 44.96 -18.23
CA SER A 250 14.20 43.90 -17.38
C SER A 250 14.21 42.52 -18.03
N GLU A 251 14.37 42.47 -19.36
CA GLU A 251 14.14 41.29 -20.20
C GLU A 251 12.79 40.62 -19.90
N GLY A 252 11.78 41.41 -19.53
CA GLY A 252 10.44 40.94 -19.19
C GLY A 252 10.34 40.25 -17.81
N ASN A 253 11.37 40.27 -16.96
CA ASN A 253 11.27 39.74 -15.60
C ASN A 253 10.51 40.75 -14.70
N PRO A 254 9.33 40.40 -14.14
CA PRO A 254 8.50 41.32 -13.35
C PRO A 254 9.23 41.92 -12.15
N PHE A 255 9.98 41.10 -11.40
CA PHE A 255 10.72 41.57 -10.24
C PHE A 255 11.76 42.62 -10.65
N PHE A 256 12.48 42.37 -11.75
CA PHE A 256 13.48 43.33 -12.22
C PHE A 256 12.86 44.58 -12.84
N ALA A 257 11.73 44.45 -13.54
CA ALA A 257 10.97 45.58 -14.06
C ALA A 257 10.50 46.53 -12.95
N GLU A 258 9.90 46.00 -11.88
CA GLU A 258 9.49 46.82 -10.73
C GLU A 258 10.68 47.50 -10.05
N GLU A 259 11.82 46.82 -9.98
CA GLU A 259 13.06 47.37 -9.42
C GLU A 259 13.58 48.54 -10.25
N LEU A 260 13.57 48.41 -11.58
CA LEU A 260 13.97 49.48 -12.51
C LEU A 260 13.03 50.68 -12.40
N LEU A 261 11.72 50.45 -12.33
CA LEU A 261 10.74 51.52 -12.15
C LEU A 261 10.92 52.24 -10.83
N ARG A 262 11.17 51.51 -9.74
CA ARG A 262 11.46 52.11 -8.44
C ARG A 262 12.71 52.97 -8.49
N SER A 263 13.80 52.45 -9.06
CA SER A 263 15.06 53.18 -9.22
C SER A 263 14.86 54.49 -9.98
N TRP A 264 14.09 54.47 -11.08
CA TRP A 264 13.78 55.67 -11.85
C TRP A 264 12.89 56.66 -11.10
N MET A 265 11.94 56.20 -10.28
CA MET A 265 11.14 57.10 -9.43
C MET A 265 11.99 57.75 -8.34
N GLU A 266 12.83 56.98 -7.64
CA GLU A 266 13.71 57.48 -6.58
C GLU A 266 14.75 58.49 -7.10
N ALA A 267 15.27 58.26 -8.30
CA ALA A 267 16.18 59.19 -8.98
C ALA A 267 15.49 60.44 -9.52
N GLY A 268 14.15 60.54 -9.43
CA GLY A 268 13.37 61.60 -10.05
C GLY A 268 13.39 61.57 -11.58
N ALA A 269 13.81 60.44 -12.18
CA ALA A 269 13.90 60.26 -13.61
C ALA A 269 12.53 60.05 -14.28
N LEU A 270 11.49 59.69 -13.52
CA LEU A 270 10.12 59.61 -14.03
C LEU A 270 9.35 60.88 -13.72
N ALA A 271 8.93 61.61 -14.77
CA ALA A 271 8.16 62.84 -14.66
C ALA A 271 6.83 62.71 -15.40
N ARG A 272 5.79 63.35 -14.86
CA ARG A 272 4.48 63.41 -15.50
C ARG A 272 4.48 64.44 -16.63
N SER A 273 4.30 63.99 -17.87
CA SER A 273 4.19 64.79 -19.09
C SER A 273 2.73 64.77 -19.56
N GLY A 274 1.92 65.73 -19.08
CA GLY A 274 0.48 65.76 -19.37
C GLY A 274 -0.27 64.56 -18.77
N ALA A 275 -0.87 63.72 -19.63
CA ALA A 275 -1.63 62.53 -19.22
C ALA A 275 -0.75 61.26 -19.08
N SER A 276 0.53 61.31 -19.49
CA SER A 276 1.43 60.16 -19.49
C SER A 276 2.73 60.40 -18.71
N TRP A 277 3.39 59.32 -18.32
CA TRP A 277 4.71 59.36 -17.69
C TRP A 277 5.84 59.31 -18.72
N ARG A 278 6.90 60.11 -18.51
CA ARG A 278 8.09 60.17 -19.35
C ARG A 278 9.36 59.92 -18.52
N LEU A 279 10.34 59.27 -19.13
CA LEU A 279 11.66 59.03 -18.54
C LEU A 279 12.66 60.12 -18.98
N ASP A 280 13.26 60.81 -18.02
CA ASP A 280 14.44 61.67 -18.20
C ASP A 280 15.71 60.81 -18.15
N GLN A 281 16.30 60.63 -19.32
CA GLN A 281 17.47 59.77 -19.52
C GLN A 281 18.73 60.32 -18.86
N SER A 282 18.80 61.64 -18.58
CA SER A 282 19.95 62.23 -17.90
C SER A 282 20.02 61.86 -16.42
N LEU A 283 18.88 61.52 -15.83
CA LEU A 283 18.71 61.14 -14.42
C LEU A 283 18.62 59.63 -14.21
N ALA A 284 18.42 58.84 -15.27
CA ALA A 284 18.17 57.40 -15.19
C ALA A 284 19.36 56.54 -14.73
N GLY A 285 20.58 57.10 -14.63
CA GLY A 285 21.79 56.44 -14.08
C GLY A 285 22.26 55.17 -14.81
N PRO A 286 23.44 54.60 -14.46
CA PRO A 286 23.86 53.29 -14.95
C PRO A 286 23.06 52.18 -14.27
N LEU A 287 22.39 51.36 -15.07
CA LEU A 287 21.48 50.31 -14.59
C LEU A 287 22.25 49.07 -14.09
N PRO A 288 21.85 48.44 -12.97
CA PRO A 288 22.46 47.20 -12.52
C PRO A 288 22.14 46.06 -13.49
N GLY A 289 23.16 45.38 -14.02
CA GLY A 289 22.98 44.27 -14.97
C GLY A 289 22.45 42.96 -14.37
N SER A 290 22.03 42.93 -13.10
CA SER A 290 21.45 41.74 -12.46
C SER A 290 20.68 42.06 -11.16
N ILE A 291 19.78 41.14 -10.77
CA ILE A 291 19.05 41.15 -9.49
C ILE A 291 20.00 41.25 -8.29
N VAL A 292 21.14 40.55 -8.33
CA VAL A 292 22.14 40.56 -7.25
C VAL A 292 22.77 41.95 -7.09
N LEU A 293 23.06 42.64 -8.18
CA LEU A 293 23.61 44.01 -8.12
C LEU A 293 22.57 45.01 -7.59
N ALA A 294 21.30 44.86 -7.96
CA ALA A 294 20.22 45.71 -7.43
C ALA A 294 20.04 45.52 -5.92
N VAL A 295 20.04 44.27 -5.44
CA VAL A 295 19.99 43.97 -3.99
C VAL A 295 21.19 44.56 -3.26
N ARG A 296 22.41 44.39 -3.80
CA ARG A 296 23.64 44.96 -3.21
C ARG A 296 23.59 46.48 -3.11
N GLN A 297 23.08 47.17 -4.13
CA GLN A 297 22.94 48.62 -4.11
C GLN A 297 21.96 49.09 -3.03
N ARG A 298 20.85 48.37 -2.82
CA ARG A 298 19.90 48.68 -1.73
C ARG A 298 20.49 48.47 -0.36
N VAL A 299 21.20 47.36 -0.17
CA VAL A 299 21.90 47.09 1.09
C VAL A 299 22.99 48.14 1.33
N ALA A 300 23.68 48.63 0.29
CA ALA A 300 24.69 49.68 0.40
C ALA A 300 24.15 51.07 0.78
N ARG A 301 22.86 51.32 0.56
CA ARG A 301 22.18 52.58 0.99
C ARG A 301 21.74 52.54 2.46
N LEU A 302 21.75 51.36 3.08
CA LEU A 302 21.44 51.21 4.51
C LEU A 302 22.65 51.58 5.37
N THR A 303 22.39 51.88 6.65
CA THR A 303 23.47 52.01 7.63
C THR A 303 24.22 50.67 7.75
N PRO A 304 25.53 50.68 8.06
CA PRO A 304 26.29 49.44 8.26
C PRO A 304 25.68 48.52 9.32
N ALA A 305 25.08 49.09 10.37
CA ALA A 305 24.36 48.36 11.41
C ALA A 305 23.13 47.61 10.87
N CYS A 306 22.30 48.28 10.05
CA CYS A 306 21.13 47.65 9.43
C CYS A 306 21.52 46.54 8.45
N ALA A 307 22.57 46.76 7.65
CA ALA A 307 23.06 45.75 6.70
C ALA A 307 23.60 44.49 7.42
N ASP A 308 24.37 44.65 8.50
CA ASP A 308 24.88 43.53 9.29
C ASP A 308 23.76 42.78 10.04
N LEU A 309 22.72 43.49 10.47
CA LEU A 309 21.53 42.89 11.06
C LEU A 309 20.79 42.02 10.03
N LEU A 310 20.58 42.52 8.81
CA LEU A 310 19.94 41.75 7.73
C LEU A 310 20.77 40.54 7.29
N ARG A 311 22.11 40.64 7.29
CA ARG A 311 22.99 39.47 7.09
C ARG A 311 22.77 38.42 8.17
N THR A 312 22.62 38.83 9.42
CA THR A 312 22.34 37.91 10.54
C THR A 312 20.97 37.26 10.39
N ALA A 313 19.94 38.04 10.04
CA ALA A 313 18.60 37.55 9.75
C ALA A 313 18.58 36.52 8.61
N ALA A 314 19.43 36.71 7.59
CA ALA A 314 19.53 35.79 6.46
C ALA A 314 20.03 34.38 6.86
N LEU A 315 20.78 34.26 7.97
CA LEU A 315 21.21 32.98 8.53
C LEU A 315 20.13 32.29 9.38
N ILE A 316 19.16 33.03 9.92
CA ILE A 316 18.03 32.47 10.68
C ILE A 316 17.09 31.74 9.72
N GLY A 317 16.70 32.39 8.62
CA GLY A 317 15.81 31.78 7.63
C GLY A 317 15.06 32.81 6.79
N ARG A 318 14.07 32.34 6.00
CA ARG A 318 13.20 33.20 5.19
C ARG A 318 12.30 34.08 6.05
N GLY A 319 11.78 33.53 7.14
CA GLY A 319 11.03 34.23 8.18
C GLY A 319 11.80 34.23 9.49
N PHE A 320 11.69 35.30 10.27
CA PHE A 320 12.35 35.45 11.56
C PHE A 320 11.53 36.33 12.50
N ALA A 321 11.63 36.05 13.80
CA ALA A 321 11.07 36.86 14.86
C ALA A 321 12.07 37.97 15.24
N PRO A 322 11.65 39.24 15.38
CA PRO A 322 12.53 40.33 15.80
C PRO A 322 13.29 40.03 17.10
N GLU A 323 12.65 39.37 18.06
CA GLU A 323 13.23 39.00 19.35
C GLU A 323 14.38 37.99 19.20
N LEU A 324 14.25 37.05 18.25
CA LEU A 324 15.31 36.07 17.98
C LEU A 324 16.52 36.76 17.36
N LEU A 325 16.25 37.67 16.43
CA LEU A 325 17.28 38.42 15.74
C LEU A 325 18.05 39.33 16.71
N ALA A 326 17.35 40.00 17.63
CA ALA A 326 17.97 40.84 18.66
C ALA A 326 18.87 40.04 19.60
N GLU A 327 18.39 38.89 20.07
CA GLU A 327 19.16 37.97 20.91
C GLU A 327 20.45 37.50 20.22
N VAL A 328 20.35 37.04 18.96
CA VAL A 328 21.50 36.54 18.18
C VAL A 328 22.48 37.66 17.84
N ALA A 329 21.98 38.87 17.54
CA ALA A 329 22.80 40.04 17.28
C ALA A 329 23.45 40.61 18.56
N GLY A 330 22.95 40.24 19.74
CA GLY A 330 23.39 40.80 21.03
C GLY A 330 23.03 42.27 21.17
N GLN A 331 21.86 42.67 20.65
CA GLN A 331 21.39 44.06 20.61
C GLN A 331 20.04 44.18 21.35
N ASP A 332 19.75 45.40 21.83
CA ASP A 332 18.45 45.70 22.43
C ASP A 332 17.32 45.62 21.39
N ILE A 333 16.14 45.14 21.80
CA ILE A 333 15.02 44.89 20.89
C ILE A 333 14.49 46.18 20.26
N GLU A 334 14.43 47.29 21.01
CA GLU A 334 13.94 48.57 20.47
C GLU A 334 14.85 49.07 19.35
N HIS A 335 16.17 48.93 19.54
CA HIS A 335 17.15 49.30 18.51
C HIS A 335 17.03 48.43 17.24
N VAL A 336 16.78 47.14 17.42
CA VAL A 336 16.59 46.20 16.30
C VAL A 336 15.32 46.51 15.53
N GLU A 337 14.22 46.82 16.21
CA GLU A 337 12.97 47.24 15.58
C GLU A 337 13.13 48.51 14.74
N ASP A 338 13.84 49.53 15.25
CA ASP A 338 14.16 50.76 14.49
C ASP A 338 14.92 50.48 13.17
N LEU A 339 15.90 49.57 13.21
CA LEU A 339 16.64 49.15 12.03
C LEU A 339 15.74 48.35 11.06
N LEU A 340 14.85 47.51 11.58
CA LEU A 340 13.91 46.72 10.78
C LEU A 340 12.84 47.61 10.11
N VAL A 341 12.43 48.72 10.72
CA VAL A 341 11.59 49.74 10.07
C VAL A 341 12.31 50.31 8.84
N THR A 342 13.59 50.64 8.96
CA THR A 342 14.40 51.13 7.84
C THR A 342 14.53 50.08 6.73
N ALA A 343 14.76 48.81 7.09
CA ALA A 343 14.82 47.70 6.13
C ALA A 343 13.48 47.41 5.44
N THR A 344 12.37 47.62 6.14
CA THR A 344 11.00 47.47 5.61
C THR A 344 10.67 48.61 4.65
N GLN A 345 11.04 49.85 4.98
CA GLN A 345 10.92 51.00 4.07
C GLN A 345 11.77 50.79 2.81
N ALA A 346 12.96 50.21 2.96
CA ALA A 346 13.81 49.79 1.85
C ALA A 346 13.27 48.54 1.12
N GLN A 347 12.11 48.00 1.51
CA GLN A 347 11.41 46.84 0.95
C GLN A 347 12.23 45.53 0.89
N LEU A 348 13.27 45.41 1.72
CA LEU A 348 14.09 44.19 1.77
C LEU A 348 13.41 43.07 2.56
N ILE A 349 12.59 43.48 3.53
CA ILE A 349 11.78 42.62 4.38
C ILE A 349 10.34 43.14 4.43
N ARG A 350 9.40 42.28 4.85
CA ARG A 350 7.97 42.56 4.98
C ARG A 350 7.38 41.84 6.19
N ALA A 351 6.23 42.30 6.68
CA ALA A 351 5.46 41.59 7.69
C ALA A 351 4.90 40.27 7.13
N ALA A 352 5.04 39.19 7.90
CA ALA A 352 4.58 37.84 7.55
C ALA A 352 3.39 37.36 8.42
N GLY A 353 2.83 38.25 9.24
CA GLY A 353 1.77 37.95 10.21
C GLY A 353 2.30 37.43 11.55
N ALA A 354 1.46 37.46 12.60
CA ALA A 354 1.78 36.97 13.95
C ALA A 354 3.10 37.51 14.55
N GLY A 355 3.47 38.76 14.23
CA GLY A 355 4.71 39.39 14.73
C GLY A 355 5.99 38.95 13.99
N LEU A 356 5.89 38.11 12.97
CA LEU A 356 7.04 37.67 12.18
C LEU A 356 7.34 38.62 11.00
N LEU A 357 8.62 38.71 10.65
CA LEU A 357 9.11 39.35 9.44
C LEU A 357 9.63 38.30 8.47
N SER A 358 9.51 38.56 7.17
CA SER A 358 10.11 37.72 6.12
C SER A 358 10.90 38.56 5.13
N PHE A 359 11.90 37.97 4.49
CA PHE A 359 12.49 38.59 3.29
C PHE A 359 11.43 38.78 2.21
N SER A 360 11.42 39.94 1.56
CA SER A 360 10.47 40.23 0.47
C SER A 360 10.68 39.30 -0.71
N HIS A 361 11.91 38.81 -0.90
CA HIS A 361 12.27 37.86 -1.94
C HIS A 361 13.44 36.97 -1.49
N ASP A 362 13.44 35.69 -1.85
CA ASP A 362 14.44 34.73 -1.37
C ASP A 362 15.86 35.02 -1.90
N LYS A 363 15.98 35.54 -3.13
CA LYS A 363 17.26 36.04 -3.67
C LYS A 363 17.92 37.14 -2.82
N ILE A 364 17.15 37.93 -2.07
CA ILE A 364 17.70 38.92 -1.13
C ILE A 364 18.41 38.19 0.02
N ARG A 365 17.74 37.19 0.60
CA ARG A 365 18.29 36.34 1.66
C ARG A 365 19.54 35.60 1.18
N GLU A 366 19.48 34.94 0.02
CA GLU A 366 20.62 34.22 -0.55
C GLU A 366 21.83 35.14 -0.74
N CYS A 367 21.63 36.32 -1.34
CA CYS A 367 22.71 37.30 -1.54
C CYS A 367 23.35 37.73 -0.21
N LEU A 368 22.53 38.05 0.80
CA LEU A 368 23.00 38.44 2.12
C LEU A 368 23.70 37.30 2.86
N TYR A 369 23.20 36.07 2.73
CA TYR A 369 23.80 34.88 3.31
C TYR A 369 25.20 34.62 2.71
N ASP A 370 25.34 34.72 1.39
CA ASP A 370 26.60 34.51 0.68
C ASP A 370 27.66 35.58 0.94
N GLU A 371 27.25 36.78 1.34
CA GLU A 371 28.17 37.84 1.79
C GLU A 371 28.80 37.57 3.16
N VAL A 372 28.22 36.68 3.99
CA VAL A 372 28.76 36.39 5.32
C VAL A 372 29.98 35.47 5.22
N PRO A 373 31.17 35.90 5.69
CA PRO A 373 32.37 35.07 5.64
C PRO A 373 32.20 33.74 6.39
N PRO A 374 32.80 32.62 5.92
CA PRO A 374 32.56 31.28 6.48
C PRO A 374 32.76 31.16 7.99
N GLN A 375 33.79 31.81 8.55
CA GLN A 375 34.05 31.79 10.00
C GLN A 375 32.97 32.55 10.79
N ARG A 376 32.52 33.70 10.30
CA ARG A 376 31.41 34.47 10.91
C ARG A 376 30.10 33.68 10.81
N ARG A 377 29.86 33.04 9.67
CA ARG A 377 28.70 32.17 9.44
C ARG A 377 28.64 31.02 10.45
N ARG A 378 29.77 30.33 10.66
CA ARG A 378 29.91 29.28 11.67
C ARG A 378 29.57 29.79 13.07
N ARG A 379 30.15 30.91 13.50
CA ARG A 379 29.85 31.52 14.81
C ARG A 379 28.37 31.87 14.96
N LEU A 380 27.78 32.53 13.96
CA LEU A 380 26.38 32.95 14.01
C LEU A 380 25.41 31.76 14.05
N HIS A 381 25.68 30.67 13.32
CA HIS A 381 24.87 29.45 13.46
C HIS A 381 24.92 28.87 14.87
N GLY A 382 26.06 28.96 15.58
CA GLY A 382 26.15 28.57 16.98
C GLY A 382 25.28 29.43 17.90
N LEU A 383 25.29 30.75 17.71
CA LEU A 383 24.46 31.69 18.46
C LEU A 383 22.96 31.47 18.19
N ILE A 384 22.58 31.27 16.92
CA ILE A 384 21.19 30.97 16.54
C ILE A 384 20.74 29.67 17.20
N GLY A 385 21.56 28.61 17.14
CA GLY A 385 21.25 27.35 17.82
C GLY A 385 21.04 27.52 19.33
N GLN A 386 21.89 28.29 20.00
CA GLN A 386 21.76 28.57 21.44
C GLN A 386 20.49 29.35 21.78
N ALA A 387 20.17 30.39 21.01
CA ALA A 387 18.96 31.19 21.19
C ALA A 387 17.69 30.34 20.99
N LEU A 388 17.69 29.42 20.01
CA LEU A 388 16.60 28.49 19.79
C LEU A 388 16.43 27.46 20.92
N VAL A 389 17.51 27.09 21.62
CA VAL A 389 17.44 26.20 22.80
C VAL A 389 16.87 26.92 24.02
N ALA A 390 17.15 28.22 24.19
CA ALA A 390 16.73 29.00 25.34
C ALA A 390 15.21 29.29 25.36
N ARG A 391 14.51 29.03 24.25
CA ARG A 391 13.07 29.31 24.12
C ARG A 391 12.22 28.19 24.70
N PRO A 392 11.20 28.50 25.53
CA PRO A 392 10.39 27.52 26.26
C PRO A 392 9.35 26.77 25.40
N GLU A 393 9.44 26.84 24.07
CA GLU A 393 8.54 26.05 23.21
C GLU A 393 8.84 24.56 23.33
N PRO A 394 7.82 23.68 23.42
CA PRO A 394 8.04 22.25 23.39
C PRO A 394 8.73 21.86 22.08
N ALA A 395 9.81 21.08 22.18
CA ALA A 395 10.64 20.68 21.05
C ALA A 395 9.87 19.82 20.03
N GLY A 396 9.12 20.47 19.16
CA GLY A 396 8.44 19.88 18.01
C GLY A 396 9.42 19.54 16.88
N ALA A 397 8.95 18.81 15.88
CA ALA A 397 9.75 18.44 14.71
C ALA A 397 10.45 19.63 14.03
N PRO A 398 9.79 20.80 13.81
CA PRO A 398 10.44 21.95 13.19
C PRO A 398 11.61 22.53 14.01
N GLN A 399 11.50 22.53 15.34
CA GLN A 399 12.57 23.05 16.21
C GLN A 399 13.77 22.10 16.22
N LEU A 400 13.55 20.78 16.34
CA LEU A 400 14.64 19.78 16.31
C LEU A 400 15.42 19.82 14.98
N ALA A 401 14.68 19.93 13.88
CA ALA A 401 15.18 20.17 12.53
C ALA A 401 16.10 21.40 12.46
N ALA A 402 15.60 22.57 12.91
CA ALA A 402 16.36 23.82 12.91
C ALA A 402 17.62 23.75 13.80
N LEU A 403 17.50 23.14 14.98
CA LEU A 403 18.63 22.94 15.89
C LEU A 403 19.70 22.04 15.26
N ALA A 404 19.31 20.94 14.63
CA ALA A 404 20.23 20.07 13.89
C ALA A 404 20.93 20.84 12.74
N PHE A 405 20.18 21.61 11.96
CA PHE A 405 20.71 22.43 10.85
C PHE A 405 21.77 23.43 11.32
N HIS A 406 21.47 24.20 12.37
CA HIS A 406 22.34 25.24 12.87
C HIS A 406 23.55 24.67 13.61
N PHE A 407 23.38 23.69 14.48
CA PHE A 407 24.52 23.14 15.23
C PHE A 407 25.52 22.40 14.31
N THR A 408 25.05 21.65 13.31
CA THR A 408 25.93 21.04 12.29
C THR A 408 26.79 22.08 11.55
N ARG A 409 26.29 23.32 11.37
CA ARG A 409 27.02 24.41 10.71
C ARG A 409 27.78 25.32 11.68
N SER A 410 27.53 25.22 12.98
CA SER A 410 28.25 25.94 14.03
C SER A 410 29.60 25.32 14.37
N GLY A 411 29.76 24.05 14.00
CA GLY A 411 30.91 23.23 14.33
C GLY A 411 31.07 22.95 15.83
N ASP A 412 30.01 23.15 16.62
CA ASP A 412 29.74 22.37 17.83
C ASP A 412 29.22 20.99 17.40
N HIS A 413 30.14 20.04 17.28
CA HIS A 413 29.81 18.70 16.80
C HIS A 413 28.93 17.93 17.79
N GLU A 414 29.12 18.13 19.09
CA GLU A 414 28.34 17.42 20.13
C GLU A 414 26.85 17.78 20.03
N SER A 415 26.55 19.07 19.98
CA SER A 415 25.17 19.53 19.79
C SER A 415 24.64 19.11 18.40
N GLY A 416 25.46 19.19 17.35
CA GLY A 416 25.08 18.76 16.01
C GLY A 416 24.67 17.28 15.94
N ILE A 417 25.43 16.40 16.58
CA ILE A 417 25.13 14.96 16.70
C ILE A 417 23.86 14.75 17.51
N ALA A 418 23.75 15.38 18.68
CA ALA A 418 22.62 15.20 19.59
C ALA A 418 21.29 15.61 18.95
N TYR A 419 21.23 16.78 18.31
CA TYR A 419 20.02 17.27 17.66
C TYR A 419 19.72 16.56 16.35
N SER A 420 20.73 16.17 15.56
CA SER A 420 20.50 15.35 14.36
C SER A 420 19.90 13.99 14.73
N ARG A 421 20.37 13.34 15.80
CA ARG A 421 19.75 12.09 16.28
C ARG A 421 18.30 12.28 16.71
N ARG A 422 18.01 13.32 17.50
CA ARG A 422 16.62 13.63 17.93
C ARG A 422 15.70 13.96 16.75
N ALA A 423 16.22 14.67 15.76
CA ALA A 423 15.48 14.97 14.52
C ALA A 423 15.19 13.68 13.72
N ALA A 424 16.14 12.74 13.66
CA ALA A 424 15.91 11.43 13.05
C ALA A 424 14.86 10.60 13.78
N GLU A 425 14.92 10.53 15.11
CA GLU A 425 13.92 9.86 15.95
C GLU A 425 12.52 10.45 15.72
N GLN A 426 12.42 11.78 15.63
CA GLN A 426 11.17 12.46 15.35
C GLN A 426 10.68 12.20 13.91
N ALA A 427 11.57 12.15 12.92
CA ALA A 427 11.22 11.83 11.54
C ALA A 427 10.69 10.38 11.40
N LEU A 428 11.27 9.42 12.14
CA LEU A 428 10.74 8.05 12.20
C LEU A 428 9.35 7.99 12.83
N ARG A 429 9.11 8.74 13.92
CA ARG A 429 7.77 8.88 14.53
C ARG A 429 6.76 9.53 13.58
N ALA A 430 7.22 10.45 12.73
CA ALA A 430 6.43 11.08 11.68
C ALA A 430 6.28 10.19 10.42
N HIS A 431 6.79 8.95 10.42
CA HIS A 431 6.76 8.04 9.28
C HIS A 431 7.45 8.60 8.02
N ALA A 432 8.56 9.31 8.21
CA ALA A 432 9.41 9.88 7.15
C ALA A 432 10.85 9.33 7.25
N PRO A 433 11.06 8.06 6.84
CA PRO A 433 12.34 7.39 7.04
C PRO A 433 13.49 7.99 6.21
N ASP A 434 13.22 8.55 5.02
CA ASP A 434 14.26 9.22 4.21
C ASP A 434 14.85 10.45 4.91
N SER A 435 14.00 11.27 5.56
CA SER A 435 14.46 12.40 6.36
C SER A 435 15.26 11.93 7.58
N ALA A 436 14.87 10.82 8.20
CA ALA A 436 15.64 10.21 9.28
C ALA A 436 17.03 9.75 8.81
N ILE A 437 17.12 9.10 7.64
CA ILE A 437 18.38 8.68 7.03
C ILE A 437 19.32 9.89 6.81
N ALA A 438 18.80 11.01 6.30
CA ALA A 438 19.59 12.22 6.08
C ALA A 438 20.17 12.79 7.38
N HIS A 439 19.36 12.84 8.44
CA HIS A 439 19.81 13.27 9.76
C HIS A 439 20.83 12.30 10.40
N LEU A 440 20.63 10.99 10.28
CA LEU A 440 21.55 9.98 10.80
C LEU A 440 22.90 10.01 10.09
N ARG A 441 22.91 10.17 8.76
CA ARG A 441 24.13 10.39 7.97
C ARG A 441 24.86 11.66 8.40
N THR A 442 24.12 12.74 8.68
CA THR A 442 24.71 13.99 9.20
C THR A 442 25.37 13.76 10.57
N ALA A 443 24.71 13.07 11.49
CA ALA A 443 25.27 12.72 12.79
C ALA A 443 26.54 11.85 12.66
N LEU A 444 26.52 10.85 11.77
CA LEU A 444 27.67 9.97 11.50
C LEU A 444 28.86 10.72 10.89
N ALA A 445 28.61 11.74 10.06
CA ALA A 445 29.66 12.57 9.47
C ALA A 445 30.35 13.51 10.46
N LEU A 446 29.64 13.92 11.53
CA LEU A 446 30.19 14.75 12.61
C LEU A 446 30.97 13.95 13.66
N LEU A 447 30.72 12.65 13.75
CA LEU A 447 31.38 11.76 14.71
C LEU A 447 32.84 11.47 14.33
N GLY A 448 33.69 11.41 15.35
CA GLY A 448 35.04 10.86 15.21
C GLY A 448 35.00 9.37 14.89
N ALA A 449 35.98 8.88 14.13
CA ALA A 449 36.05 7.48 13.68
C ALA A 449 36.03 6.44 14.82
N ASN A 450 36.41 6.83 16.05
CA ASN A 450 36.49 5.96 17.23
C ASN A 450 35.42 6.24 18.30
N ASP A 451 34.38 7.03 18.01
CA ASP A 451 33.34 7.38 18.98
C ASP A 451 32.38 6.22 19.25
N ASN A 452 32.12 5.92 20.54
CA ASN A 452 31.29 4.78 20.95
C ASN A 452 29.84 4.86 20.45
N ARG A 453 29.32 6.07 20.16
CA ARG A 453 27.95 6.27 19.66
C ARG A 453 27.75 5.80 18.20
N ARG A 454 28.83 5.54 17.47
CA ARG A 454 28.78 5.17 16.05
C ARG A 454 27.94 3.92 15.79
N GLY A 455 28.08 2.88 16.61
CA GLY A 455 27.33 1.62 16.46
C GLY A 455 25.82 1.83 16.53
N GLU A 456 25.36 2.59 17.53
CA GLU A 456 23.93 2.89 17.72
C GLU A 456 23.34 3.73 16.57
N LEU A 457 24.10 4.69 16.02
CA LEU A 457 23.64 5.47 14.86
C LEU A 457 23.62 4.66 13.57
N LEU A 458 24.57 3.74 13.37
CA LEU A 458 24.55 2.82 12.23
C LEU A 458 23.37 1.85 12.31
N LEU A 459 23.06 1.34 13.51
CA LEU A 459 21.88 0.51 13.74
C LEU A 459 20.60 1.28 13.40
N ALA A 460 20.44 2.50 13.94
CA ALA A 460 19.29 3.35 13.64
C ALA A 460 19.19 3.70 12.15
N LEU A 461 20.33 3.88 11.46
CA LEU A 461 20.38 4.11 10.01
C LEU A 461 19.87 2.89 9.26
N GLY A 462 20.25 1.69 9.68
CA GLY A 462 19.77 0.42 9.13
C GLY A 462 18.27 0.21 9.30
N GLU A 463 17.74 0.53 10.48
CA GLU A 463 16.31 0.48 10.77
C GLU A 463 15.52 1.50 9.94
N ALA A 464 16.03 2.74 9.83
CA ALA A 464 15.43 3.78 8.99
C ALA A 464 15.45 3.40 7.50
N ALA A 465 16.56 2.87 7.00
CA ALA A 465 16.67 2.37 5.63
C ALA A 465 15.72 1.19 5.36
N SER A 466 15.53 0.29 6.33
CA SER A 466 14.53 -0.79 6.22
C SER A 466 13.12 -0.23 6.12
N ALA A 467 12.78 0.78 6.92
CA ALA A 467 11.49 1.45 6.88
C ALA A 467 11.27 2.26 5.58
N ALA A 468 12.35 2.74 4.95
CA ALA A 468 12.32 3.39 3.63
C ALA A 468 12.30 2.39 2.45
N ASP A 469 12.22 1.08 2.72
CA ASP A 469 12.31 0.01 1.71
C ASP A 469 13.63 0.04 0.90
N GLN A 470 14.70 0.59 1.49
CA GLN A 470 16.05 0.65 0.91
C GLN A 470 16.88 -0.57 1.34
N GLY A 471 16.41 -1.77 0.98
CA GLY A 471 16.97 -3.05 1.44
C GLY A 471 18.50 -3.16 1.42
N PRO A 472 19.17 -2.89 0.28
CA PRO A 472 20.63 -2.95 0.20
C PRO A 472 21.36 -1.99 1.17
N ALA A 473 20.87 -0.74 1.28
CA ALA A 473 21.46 0.26 2.18
C ALA A 473 21.22 -0.09 3.66
N ALA A 474 20.06 -0.67 3.97
CA ALA A 474 19.77 -1.18 5.31
C ALA A 474 20.74 -2.30 5.70
N ILE A 475 20.91 -3.29 4.81
CA ILE A 475 21.81 -4.43 5.02
C ILE A 475 23.25 -3.96 5.25
N GLU A 476 23.73 -2.99 4.46
CA GLU A 476 25.08 -2.41 4.60
C GLU A 476 25.26 -1.72 5.95
N ALA A 477 24.35 -0.80 6.32
CA ALA A 477 24.43 -0.08 7.59
C ALA A 477 24.36 -1.02 8.81
N LEU A 478 23.52 -2.07 8.75
CA LEU A 478 23.40 -3.08 9.81
C LEU A 478 24.64 -3.97 9.91
N ALA A 479 25.26 -4.31 8.77
CA ALA A 479 26.52 -5.05 8.76
C ALA A 479 27.67 -4.22 9.37
N GLU A 480 27.75 -2.92 9.05
CA GLU A 480 28.69 -2.00 9.68
C GLU A 480 28.45 -1.85 11.19
N ALA A 481 27.19 -1.70 11.61
CA ALA A 481 26.82 -1.64 13.02
C ALA A 481 27.27 -2.92 13.77
N ARG A 482 26.98 -4.10 13.19
CA ARG A 482 27.38 -5.38 13.76
C ARG A 482 28.89 -5.49 13.92
N ALA A 483 29.64 -5.16 12.86
CA ALA A 483 31.10 -5.22 12.88
C ALA A 483 31.68 -4.27 13.95
N TRP A 484 31.11 -3.08 14.08
CA TRP A 484 31.50 -2.10 15.10
C TRP A 484 31.31 -2.64 16.52
N PHE A 485 30.12 -3.17 16.83
CA PHE A 485 29.83 -3.71 18.16
C PHE A 485 30.71 -4.92 18.50
N VAL A 486 30.95 -5.82 17.53
CA VAL A 486 31.88 -6.96 17.71
C VAL A 486 33.29 -6.48 18.04
N GLN A 487 33.81 -5.47 17.32
CA GLN A 487 35.14 -4.93 17.59
C GLN A 487 35.27 -4.32 18.99
N ARG A 488 34.17 -3.78 19.54
CA ARG A 488 34.10 -3.19 20.88
C ARG A 488 33.79 -4.19 21.99
N GLY A 489 33.52 -5.46 21.64
CA GLY A 489 33.12 -6.49 22.59
C GLY A 489 31.68 -6.35 23.10
N ASP A 490 30.86 -5.51 22.46
CA ASP A 490 29.44 -5.33 22.79
C ASP A 490 28.61 -6.41 22.09
N ARG A 491 28.48 -7.57 22.76
CA ARG A 491 27.70 -8.70 22.22
C ARG A 491 26.21 -8.37 22.04
N PRO A 492 25.51 -7.74 23.02
CA PRO A 492 24.10 -7.35 22.84
C PRO A 492 23.88 -6.41 21.65
N GLY A 493 24.71 -5.38 21.48
CA GLY A 493 24.62 -4.47 20.33
C GLY A 493 24.84 -5.19 19.00
N ALA A 494 25.84 -6.08 18.94
CA ALA A 494 26.10 -6.90 17.75
C ALA A 494 24.93 -7.85 17.43
N GLY A 495 24.32 -8.45 18.46
CA GLY A 495 23.16 -9.32 18.33
C GLY A 495 21.94 -8.59 17.79
N ARG A 496 21.62 -7.41 18.33
CA ARG A 496 20.56 -6.51 17.82
C ARG A 496 20.77 -6.17 16.34
N ALA A 497 21.98 -5.79 15.95
CA ALA A 497 22.30 -5.48 14.56
C ALA A 497 22.15 -6.70 13.63
N ALA A 498 22.59 -7.88 14.07
CA ALA A 498 22.42 -9.12 13.32
C ALA A 498 20.95 -9.52 13.16
N TYR A 499 20.14 -9.35 14.22
CA TYR A 499 18.70 -9.61 14.19
C TYR A 499 17.99 -8.72 13.16
N ARG A 500 18.22 -7.40 13.22
CA ARG A 500 17.69 -6.45 12.23
C ARG A 500 18.17 -6.76 10.81
N GLN A 501 19.42 -7.20 10.65
CA GLN A 501 19.96 -7.62 9.36
C GLN A 501 19.21 -8.84 8.81
N GLY A 502 18.85 -9.81 9.67
CA GLY A 502 18.01 -10.96 9.31
C GLY A 502 16.63 -10.53 8.81
N GLN A 503 15.97 -9.59 9.50
CA GLN A 503 14.68 -9.04 9.08
C GLN A 503 14.79 -8.32 7.72
N ALA A 504 15.86 -7.54 7.49
CA ALA A 504 16.09 -6.85 6.23
C ALA A 504 16.32 -7.82 5.06
N TYR A 505 17.09 -8.90 5.25
CA TYR A 505 17.26 -9.94 4.24
C TYR A 505 15.97 -10.71 3.96
N TRP A 506 15.17 -10.98 5.00
CA TRP A 506 13.92 -11.72 4.83
C TRP A 506 12.90 -10.90 4.00
N ARG A 507 12.82 -9.58 4.23
CA ARG A 507 11.95 -8.65 3.47
C ARG A 507 12.27 -8.62 1.98
N ILE A 508 13.52 -8.82 1.58
CA ILE A 508 13.93 -8.90 0.16
C ILE A 508 14.04 -10.34 -0.36
N GLU A 509 13.45 -11.31 0.35
CA GLU A 509 13.42 -12.74 0.00
C GLU A 509 14.80 -13.41 -0.12
N ALA A 510 15.85 -12.83 0.49
CA ALA A 510 17.18 -13.41 0.57
C ALA A 510 17.27 -14.44 1.71
N LEU A 511 16.50 -15.53 1.61
CA LEU A 511 16.22 -16.45 2.73
C LEU A 511 17.47 -17.08 3.36
N GLY A 512 18.48 -17.43 2.55
CA GLY A 512 19.72 -18.02 3.06
C GLY A 512 20.55 -17.04 3.89
N GLN A 513 20.63 -15.78 3.47
CA GLN A 513 21.28 -14.71 4.22
C GLN A 513 20.48 -14.31 5.46
N ALA A 514 19.14 -14.32 5.37
CA ALA A 514 18.27 -14.09 6.51
C ALA A 514 18.53 -15.15 7.61
N LEU A 515 18.56 -16.43 7.23
CA LEU A 515 18.86 -17.53 8.15
C LEU A 515 20.22 -17.34 8.83
N ALA A 516 21.28 -17.10 8.05
CA ALA A 516 22.63 -16.91 8.60
C ALA A 516 22.73 -15.69 9.53
N ALA A 517 21.99 -14.61 9.25
CA ALA A 517 21.97 -13.42 10.09
C ALA A 517 21.22 -13.66 11.41
N PHE A 518 20.08 -14.35 11.38
CA PHE A 518 19.35 -14.73 12.60
C PHE A 518 20.14 -15.73 13.46
N GLU A 519 20.81 -16.71 12.86
CA GLU A 519 21.70 -17.63 13.59
C GLU A 519 22.88 -16.88 14.24
N ALA A 520 23.46 -15.89 13.55
CA ALA A 520 24.48 -15.03 14.13
C ALA A 520 23.93 -14.21 15.31
N ALA A 521 22.71 -13.66 15.20
CA ALA A 521 22.04 -12.96 16.28
C ALA A 521 21.82 -13.87 17.50
N LEU A 522 21.33 -15.09 17.27
CA LEU A 522 21.15 -16.11 18.30
C LEU A 522 22.45 -16.37 19.07
N VAL A 523 23.56 -16.65 18.37
CA VAL A 523 24.87 -16.90 19.01
C VAL A 523 25.37 -15.69 19.81
N LEU A 524 25.13 -14.47 19.32
CA LEU A 524 25.58 -13.25 19.98
C LEU A 524 24.80 -12.95 21.26
N LEU A 525 23.48 -13.19 21.25
CA LEU A 525 22.56 -12.94 22.35
C LEU A 525 22.46 -14.12 23.34
N GLU A 526 22.95 -15.30 22.97
CA GLU A 526 22.91 -16.49 23.82
C GLU A 526 23.65 -16.26 25.16
N GLY A 527 23.05 -16.77 26.24
CA GLY A 527 23.55 -16.61 27.61
C GLY A 527 23.04 -15.38 28.36
N GLN A 528 22.29 -14.48 27.70
CA GLN A 528 21.60 -13.35 28.35
C GLN A 528 20.13 -13.33 27.96
N PRO A 529 19.21 -13.84 28.82
CA PRO A 529 17.78 -13.73 28.62
C PRO A 529 17.38 -12.27 28.33
N SER A 530 16.80 -12.04 27.16
CA SER A 530 16.42 -10.71 26.69
C SER A 530 15.22 -10.80 25.73
N PRO A 531 14.39 -9.73 25.64
CA PRO A 531 13.32 -9.65 24.64
C PRO A 531 13.82 -9.89 23.21
N GLU A 532 14.99 -9.36 22.86
CA GLU A 532 15.58 -9.50 21.53
C GLU A 532 15.94 -10.95 21.19
N LEU A 533 16.37 -11.74 22.19
CA LEU A 533 16.62 -13.16 22.00
C LEU A 533 15.31 -13.93 21.77
N VAL A 534 14.23 -13.60 22.49
CA VAL A 534 12.90 -14.18 22.25
C VAL A 534 12.42 -13.86 20.83
N LEU A 535 12.48 -12.60 20.42
CA LEU A 535 12.06 -12.15 19.09
C LEU A 535 12.90 -12.79 17.97
N THR A 536 14.21 -12.92 18.19
CA THR A 536 15.10 -13.64 17.25
C THR A 536 14.67 -15.10 17.09
N LEU A 537 14.34 -15.79 18.19
CA LEU A 537 13.87 -17.18 18.14
C LEU A 537 12.51 -17.31 17.45
N ILE A 538 11.58 -16.36 17.66
CA ILE A 538 10.28 -16.30 16.98
C ILE A 538 10.45 -16.15 15.47
N ASP A 539 11.26 -15.19 15.03
CA ASP A 539 11.47 -14.92 13.60
C ASP A 539 12.25 -16.06 12.93
N LEU A 540 13.23 -16.65 13.63
CA LEU A 540 13.97 -17.82 13.15
C LEU A 540 13.06 -19.05 13.03
N ALA A 541 12.16 -19.27 14.00
CA ALA A 541 11.16 -20.32 13.95
C ALA A 541 10.21 -20.14 12.75
N SER A 542 9.74 -18.92 12.54
CA SER A 542 8.85 -18.56 11.45
C SER A 542 9.54 -18.68 10.09
N LEU A 543 10.76 -18.16 9.93
CA LEU A 543 11.54 -18.31 8.69
C LEU A 543 11.73 -19.78 8.33
N GLN A 544 12.14 -20.61 9.30
CA GLN A 544 12.38 -22.03 9.10
C GLN A 544 11.10 -22.77 8.69
N ALA A 545 10.02 -22.62 9.46
CA ALA A 545 8.78 -23.35 9.19
C ALA A 545 8.05 -22.82 7.94
N MET A 546 8.00 -21.51 7.74
CA MET A 546 7.11 -20.87 6.76
C MET A 546 7.76 -20.67 5.40
N SER A 547 9.01 -20.19 5.38
CA SER A 547 9.71 -19.82 4.14
C SER A 547 10.65 -20.91 3.65
N LEU A 548 11.30 -21.65 4.56
CA LEU A 548 12.22 -22.73 4.22
C LEU A 548 11.59 -24.13 4.30
N HIS A 549 10.36 -24.24 4.81
CA HIS A 549 9.63 -25.50 4.99
C HIS A 549 10.35 -26.54 5.88
N GLN A 550 11.22 -26.07 6.79
CA GLN A 550 11.96 -26.85 7.78
C GLN A 550 11.24 -26.84 9.14
N HIS A 551 10.26 -27.73 9.26
CA HIS A 551 9.31 -27.73 10.37
C HIS A 551 9.92 -28.14 11.72
N GLU A 552 10.80 -29.14 11.75
CA GLU A 552 11.43 -29.61 13.00
C GLU A 552 12.35 -28.54 13.63
N PRO A 553 13.27 -27.89 12.89
CA PRO A 553 13.99 -26.72 13.41
C PRO A 553 13.06 -25.59 13.85
N GLY A 554 12.02 -25.29 13.07
CA GLY A 554 11.03 -24.27 13.42
C GLY A 554 10.34 -24.52 14.76
N MET A 555 9.88 -25.75 14.99
CA MET A 555 9.29 -26.16 16.26
C MET A 555 10.27 -26.00 17.43
N ALA A 556 11.52 -26.46 17.28
CA ALA A 556 12.52 -26.36 18.32
C ALA A 556 12.80 -24.89 18.73
N TYR A 557 12.90 -23.98 17.75
CA TYR A 557 13.07 -22.56 18.05
C TYR A 557 11.84 -21.94 18.71
N SER A 558 10.63 -22.26 18.25
CA SER A 558 9.39 -21.72 18.86
C SER A 558 9.20 -22.16 20.31
N GLN A 559 9.51 -23.42 20.64
CA GLN A 559 9.46 -23.94 22.01
C GLN A 559 10.48 -23.25 22.92
N ARG A 560 11.70 -23.03 22.42
CA ARG A 560 12.73 -22.24 23.12
C ARG A 560 12.28 -20.80 23.35
N ALA A 561 11.66 -20.16 22.35
CA ALA A 561 11.13 -18.80 22.47
C ALA A 561 10.07 -18.72 23.57
N LEU A 562 9.11 -19.65 23.59
CA LEU A 562 8.03 -19.68 24.57
C LEU A 562 8.55 -19.92 25.99
N ALA A 563 9.48 -20.86 26.18
CA ALA A 563 10.11 -21.11 27.46
C ALA A 563 10.88 -19.88 27.98
N LEU A 564 11.61 -19.20 27.09
CA LEU A 564 12.35 -17.99 27.44
C LEU A 564 11.41 -16.82 27.76
N ALA A 565 10.34 -16.61 26.97
CA ALA A 565 9.34 -15.59 27.22
C ALA A 565 8.68 -15.75 28.60
N HIS A 566 8.31 -16.98 28.98
CA HIS A 566 7.81 -17.28 30.32
C HIS A 566 8.82 -16.97 31.42
N SER A 567 10.11 -17.24 31.19
CA SER A 567 11.16 -16.91 32.19
C SER A 567 11.38 -15.42 32.38
N LEU A 568 10.99 -14.58 31.42
CA LEU A 568 11.07 -13.13 31.49
C LEU A 568 9.82 -12.49 32.11
N GLU A 569 8.75 -13.27 32.34
CA GLU A 569 7.47 -12.80 32.89
C GLU A 569 6.87 -11.61 32.09
N ASP A 570 7.06 -11.60 30.78
CA ASP A 570 6.52 -10.57 29.87
C ASP A 570 5.34 -11.14 29.06
N ASP A 571 4.13 -10.79 29.45
CA ASP A 571 2.89 -11.27 28.84
C ASP A 571 2.80 -10.97 27.33
N ARG A 572 3.41 -9.88 26.84
CA ARG A 572 3.42 -9.55 25.42
C ARG A 572 4.33 -10.51 24.65
N LEU A 573 5.53 -10.79 25.20
CA LEU A 573 6.43 -11.77 24.61
C LEU A 573 5.85 -13.19 24.67
N ILE A 574 5.15 -13.54 25.76
CA ILE A 574 4.46 -14.83 25.89
C ILE A 574 3.36 -14.94 24.84
N ALA A 575 2.59 -13.87 24.59
CA ALA A 575 1.59 -13.84 23.53
C ALA A 575 2.20 -14.09 22.15
N SER A 576 3.23 -13.31 21.76
CA SER A 576 3.88 -13.46 20.46
C SER A 576 4.56 -14.83 20.29
N ALA A 577 5.20 -15.35 21.34
CA ALA A 577 5.82 -16.68 21.29
C ALA A 577 4.77 -17.81 21.20
N SER A 578 3.67 -17.70 21.96
CA SER A 578 2.54 -18.64 21.91
C SER A 578 1.89 -18.64 20.53
N ARG A 579 1.71 -17.46 19.94
CA ARG A 579 1.17 -17.30 18.59
C ARG A 579 2.06 -17.99 17.54
N ALA A 580 3.37 -17.70 17.57
CA ALA A 580 4.32 -18.31 16.64
C ALA A 580 4.35 -19.84 16.76
N ALA A 581 4.44 -20.37 17.99
CA ALA A 581 4.40 -21.80 18.27
C ALA A 581 3.08 -22.42 17.79
N GLY A 582 1.94 -21.79 18.10
CA GLY A 582 0.62 -22.27 17.73
C GLY A 582 0.41 -22.35 16.21
N ASN A 583 0.85 -21.33 15.46
CA ASN A 583 0.77 -21.35 13.99
C ASN A 583 1.70 -22.40 13.35
N ILE A 584 2.87 -22.65 13.93
CA ILE A 584 3.76 -23.73 13.47
C ILE A 584 3.12 -25.10 13.72
N ASP A 585 2.55 -25.33 14.91
CA ASP A 585 1.85 -26.57 15.23
C ASP A 585 0.66 -26.81 14.29
N VAL A 586 -0.16 -25.78 14.05
CA VAL A 586 -1.26 -25.84 13.08
C VAL A 586 -0.76 -26.27 11.70
N ARG A 587 0.32 -25.66 11.20
CA ARG A 587 0.85 -25.94 9.86
C ARG A 587 1.49 -27.32 9.73
N ASN A 588 1.95 -27.88 10.85
CA ASN A 588 2.45 -29.25 10.97
C ASN A 588 1.34 -30.31 11.14
N GLY A 589 0.07 -29.89 11.16
CA GLY A 589 -1.07 -30.79 11.33
C GLY A 589 -1.46 -31.03 12.80
N ASN A 590 -0.78 -30.41 13.77
CA ASN A 590 -1.12 -30.48 15.19
C ASN A 590 -2.20 -29.44 15.56
N LEU A 591 -3.35 -29.48 14.88
CA LEU A 591 -4.41 -28.46 14.98
C LEU A 591 -4.86 -28.18 16.41
N ALA A 592 -5.12 -29.22 17.22
CA ALA A 592 -5.63 -29.05 18.58
C ALA A 592 -4.63 -28.34 19.52
N ALA A 593 -3.36 -28.74 19.45
CA ALA A 593 -2.28 -28.11 20.23
C ALA A 593 -2.09 -26.66 19.80
N GLY A 594 -2.04 -26.42 18.49
CA GLY A 594 -1.85 -25.08 17.95
C GLY A 594 -3.03 -24.13 18.22
N ILE A 595 -4.27 -24.61 18.15
CA ILE A 595 -5.47 -23.84 18.55
C ILE A 595 -5.38 -23.42 20.02
N THR A 596 -4.97 -24.33 20.91
CA THR A 596 -4.84 -24.03 22.36
C THR A 596 -3.83 -22.91 22.60
N LEU A 597 -2.66 -22.96 21.94
CA LEU A 597 -1.64 -21.92 22.05
C LEU A 597 -2.10 -20.58 21.48
N LEU A 598 -2.81 -20.60 20.36
CA LEU A 598 -3.36 -19.40 19.72
C LEU A 598 -4.48 -18.74 20.57
N GLU A 599 -5.28 -19.54 21.28
CA GLU A 599 -6.27 -19.01 22.25
C GLU A 599 -5.59 -18.34 23.44
N GLN A 600 -4.52 -18.94 23.97
CA GLN A 600 -3.72 -18.35 25.04
C GLN A 600 -3.08 -17.04 24.60
N ALA A 601 -2.51 -17.01 23.39
CA ALA A 601 -1.93 -15.82 22.80
C ALA A 601 -2.95 -14.68 22.66
N LEU A 602 -4.14 -14.98 22.13
CA LEU A 602 -5.22 -13.99 21.98
C LEU A 602 -5.67 -13.45 23.34
N ALA A 603 -5.84 -14.32 24.35
CA ALA A 603 -6.25 -13.91 25.69
C ALA A 603 -5.22 -12.98 26.35
N LEU A 604 -3.91 -13.26 26.19
CA LEU A 604 -2.84 -12.40 26.69
C LEU A 604 -2.78 -11.06 25.95
N ALA A 605 -2.92 -11.08 24.62
CA ALA A 605 -2.95 -9.85 23.81
C ALA A 605 -4.13 -8.94 24.21
N ASP A 606 -5.30 -9.52 24.48
CA ASP A 606 -6.46 -8.78 25.00
C ASP A 606 -6.21 -8.16 26.38
N GLN A 607 -5.60 -8.93 27.29
CA GLN A 607 -5.26 -8.46 28.64
C GLN A 607 -4.24 -7.31 28.61
N ALA A 608 -3.31 -7.35 27.66
CA ALA A 608 -2.30 -6.32 27.44
C ALA A 608 -2.79 -5.09 26.65
N ASP A 609 -4.07 -5.07 26.23
CA ASP A 609 -4.66 -4.13 25.26
C ASP A 609 -3.77 -3.91 24.03
N ASP A 610 -3.28 -5.01 23.45
CA ASP A 610 -2.51 -5.03 22.22
C ASP A 610 -3.38 -5.49 21.04
N PRO A 611 -4.13 -4.59 20.39
CA PRO A 611 -5.03 -4.96 19.30
C PRO A 611 -4.29 -5.41 18.02
N VAL A 612 -2.99 -5.10 17.89
CA VAL A 612 -2.20 -5.53 16.73
C VAL A 612 -1.84 -7.00 16.87
N GLU A 613 -1.29 -7.37 18.03
CA GLU A 613 -1.01 -8.77 18.35
C GLU A 613 -2.32 -9.59 18.41
N ALA A 614 -3.41 -9.02 18.96
CA ALA A 614 -4.71 -9.68 18.99
C ALA A 614 -5.29 -9.91 17.58
N ALA A 615 -5.10 -8.97 16.65
CA ALA A 615 -5.50 -9.15 15.25
C ALA A 615 -4.72 -10.30 14.58
N GLU A 616 -3.40 -10.38 14.80
CA GLU A 616 -2.57 -11.48 14.28
C GLU A 616 -2.97 -12.83 14.89
N CYS A 617 -3.27 -12.88 16.20
CA CYS A 617 -3.77 -14.06 16.86
C CYS A 617 -5.12 -14.51 16.28
N CYS A 618 -6.07 -13.57 16.08
CA CYS A 618 -7.35 -13.88 15.45
C CYS A 618 -7.19 -14.40 14.02
N ALA A 619 -6.26 -13.86 13.24
CA ALA A 619 -5.99 -14.32 11.87
C ALA A 619 -5.58 -15.78 11.84
N GLN A 620 -4.59 -16.13 12.65
CA GLN A 620 -4.03 -17.47 12.71
C GLN A 620 -5.01 -18.47 13.35
N LEU A 621 -5.71 -18.06 14.42
CA LEU A 621 -6.73 -18.88 15.06
C LEU A 621 -7.94 -19.12 14.16
N SER A 622 -8.35 -18.11 13.38
CA SER A 622 -9.42 -18.24 12.38
C SER A 622 -9.07 -19.32 11.35
N HIS A 623 -7.87 -19.28 10.77
CA HIS A 623 -7.41 -20.31 9.83
C HIS A 623 -7.32 -21.70 10.49
N ALA A 624 -6.83 -21.77 11.74
CA ALA A 624 -6.74 -23.03 12.47
C ALA A 624 -8.13 -23.65 12.72
N CYS A 625 -9.09 -22.86 13.18
CA CYS A 625 -10.49 -23.29 13.36
C CYS A 625 -11.14 -23.66 12.02
N TYR A 626 -10.82 -22.95 10.94
CA TYR A 626 -11.30 -23.28 9.60
C TYR A 626 -10.86 -24.69 9.20
N TRP A 627 -9.57 -25.00 9.32
CA TRP A 627 -9.01 -26.32 9.01
C TRP A 627 -9.48 -27.42 9.97
N ALA A 628 -9.71 -27.11 11.24
CA ALA A 628 -10.29 -28.04 12.20
C ALA A 628 -11.78 -28.36 11.94
N GLY A 629 -12.41 -27.73 10.96
CA GLY A 629 -13.84 -27.91 10.68
C GLY A 629 -14.77 -27.13 11.62
N GLU A 630 -14.23 -26.23 12.43
CA GLU A 630 -14.96 -25.31 13.31
C GLU A 630 -15.26 -23.98 12.60
N THR A 631 -15.81 -24.05 11.39
CA THR A 631 -15.98 -22.89 10.49
C THR A 631 -16.82 -21.76 11.08
N ALA A 632 -17.84 -22.06 11.89
CA ALA A 632 -18.61 -21.02 12.58
C ALA A 632 -17.73 -20.18 13.52
N ARG A 633 -16.82 -20.83 14.25
CA ARG A 633 -15.86 -20.17 15.14
C ARG A 633 -14.79 -19.41 14.34
N ALA A 634 -14.33 -19.96 13.22
CA ALA A 634 -13.42 -19.28 12.31
C ALA A 634 -13.97 -17.93 11.84
N PHE A 635 -15.24 -17.89 11.38
CA PHE A 635 -15.83 -16.64 10.91
C PHE A 635 -16.10 -15.63 12.04
N ALA A 636 -16.46 -16.08 13.24
CA ALA A 636 -16.56 -15.19 14.41
C ALA A 636 -15.22 -14.55 14.77
N LEU A 637 -14.11 -15.31 14.67
CA LEU A 637 -12.76 -14.78 14.85
C LEU A 637 -12.36 -13.80 13.74
N ALA A 638 -12.82 -14.06 12.51
CA ALA A 638 -12.60 -13.14 11.39
C ALA A 638 -13.33 -11.80 11.58
N GLU A 639 -14.57 -11.81 12.09
CA GLU A 639 -15.28 -10.58 12.47
C GLU A 639 -14.59 -9.85 13.62
N ARG A 640 -14.03 -10.59 14.58
CA ARG A 640 -13.26 -10.02 15.69
C ARG A 640 -11.95 -9.37 15.21
N GLN A 641 -11.22 -10.02 14.30
CA GLN A 641 -10.06 -9.42 13.65
C GLN A 641 -10.43 -8.15 12.87
N LEU A 642 -11.57 -8.14 12.19
CA LEU A 642 -12.09 -6.95 11.51
C LEU A 642 -12.34 -5.80 12.51
N ALA A 643 -12.87 -6.09 13.70
CA ALA A 643 -13.03 -5.10 14.75
C ALA A 643 -11.69 -4.54 15.25
N TYR A 644 -10.66 -5.37 15.43
CA TYR A 644 -9.31 -4.89 15.76
C TYR A 644 -8.72 -4.05 14.63
N ALA A 645 -8.83 -4.50 13.38
CA ALA A 645 -8.36 -3.75 12.21
C ALA A 645 -9.05 -2.38 12.10
N HIS A 646 -10.33 -2.28 12.46
CA HIS A 646 -11.00 -0.98 12.55
C HIS A 646 -10.53 -0.12 13.72
N ARG A 647 -10.18 -0.71 14.88
CA ARG A 647 -9.62 0.01 16.05
C ARG A 647 -8.22 0.55 15.78
N THR A 648 -7.37 -0.26 15.16
CA THR A 648 -6.01 0.12 14.76
C THR A 648 -6.00 0.92 13.46
N HIS A 649 -7.13 0.88 12.74
CA HIS A 649 -7.33 1.45 11.42
C HIS A 649 -6.29 0.96 10.40
N ASP A 650 -5.98 -0.32 10.47
CA ASP A 650 -5.05 -0.99 9.58
C ASP A 650 -5.78 -1.51 8.34
N ALA A 651 -5.77 -0.71 7.27
CA ALA A 651 -6.36 -1.08 5.99
C ALA A 651 -5.65 -2.28 5.33
N TYR A 652 -4.38 -2.56 5.67
CA TYR A 652 -3.63 -3.68 5.10
C TYR A 652 -4.22 -5.01 5.58
N GLN A 653 -4.63 -5.11 6.84
CA GLN A 653 -5.31 -6.30 7.39
C GLN A 653 -6.67 -6.55 6.73
N LEU A 654 -7.38 -5.52 6.26
CA LEU A 654 -8.75 -5.66 5.73
C LEU A 654 -8.85 -6.51 4.45
N ARG A 655 -7.77 -6.58 3.65
CA ARG A 655 -7.82 -7.14 2.29
C ARG A 655 -8.17 -8.64 2.23
N HIS A 656 -7.64 -9.46 3.13
CA HIS A 656 -7.89 -10.91 3.15
C HIS A 656 -9.15 -11.26 3.97
N MET A 657 -9.54 -10.36 4.88
CA MET A 657 -10.65 -10.58 5.81
C MET A 657 -12.01 -10.59 5.13
N TYR A 658 -12.26 -9.62 4.26
CA TYR A 658 -13.52 -9.57 3.53
C TYR A 658 -13.68 -10.77 2.59
N SER A 659 -12.60 -11.24 1.96
CA SER A 659 -12.62 -12.46 1.14
C SER A 659 -12.94 -13.71 1.97
N LEU A 660 -12.37 -13.85 3.17
CA LEU A 660 -12.67 -14.97 4.07
C LEU A 660 -14.14 -14.94 4.55
N LEU A 661 -14.65 -13.77 4.92
CA LEU A 661 -16.04 -13.58 5.33
C LEU A 661 -17.01 -13.84 4.16
N ALA A 662 -16.66 -13.40 2.94
CA ALA A 662 -17.42 -13.69 1.73
C ALA A 662 -17.46 -15.20 1.43
N ARG A 663 -16.32 -15.89 1.56
CA ARG A 663 -16.25 -17.35 1.40
C ARG A 663 -17.13 -18.06 2.43
N GLY A 664 -17.09 -17.63 3.69
CA GLY A 664 -17.93 -18.19 4.75
C GLY A 664 -19.42 -18.00 4.51
N ALA A 665 -19.83 -16.80 4.11
CA ALA A 665 -21.21 -16.53 3.72
C ALA A 665 -21.64 -17.40 2.52
N SER A 666 -20.76 -17.60 1.52
CA SER A 666 -21.01 -18.47 0.37
C SER A 666 -21.21 -19.93 0.79
N LEU A 667 -20.35 -20.44 1.67
CA LEU A 667 -20.46 -21.81 2.22
C LEU A 667 -21.72 -22.02 3.06
N GLN A 668 -22.30 -20.96 3.62
CA GLN A 668 -23.54 -21.01 4.38
C GLN A 668 -24.80 -20.78 3.52
N GLY A 669 -24.64 -20.49 2.22
CA GLY A 669 -25.76 -20.12 1.34
C GLY A 669 -26.28 -18.69 1.55
N ARG A 670 -25.55 -17.85 2.29
CA ARG A 670 -25.90 -16.43 2.51
C ARG A 670 -25.39 -15.56 1.36
N TRP A 671 -26.04 -15.70 0.22
CA TRP A 671 -25.64 -15.10 -1.07
C TRP A 671 -25.46 -13.59 -1.04
N GLU A 672 -26.38 -12.86 -0.42
CA GLU A 672 -26.34 -11.40 -0.34
C GLU A 672 -25.19 -10.93 0.56
N ASP A 673 -24.96 -11.61 1.68
CA ASP A 673 -23.87 -11.28 2.60
C ASP A 673 -22.51 -11.48 1.92
N ALA A 674 -22.36 -12.55 1.13
CA ALA A 674 -21.16 -12.81 0.35
C ALA A 674 -20.88 -11.69 -0.67
N GLU A 675 -21.91 -11.22 -1.39
CA GLU A 675 -21.78 -10.10 -2.32
C GLU A 675 -21.41 -8.79 -1.61
N ARG A 676 -22.02 -8.51 -0.44
CA ARG A 676 -21.67 -7.32 0.35
C ARG A 676 -20.20 -7.34 0.77
N TRP A 677 -19.69 -8.50 1.19
CA TRP A 677 -18.29 -8.64 1.57
C TRP A 677 -17.34 -8.57 0.36
N ILE A 678 -17.70 -9.15 -0.79
CA ILE A 678 -16.93 -8.98 -2.04
C ILE A 678 -16.87 -7.51 -2.45
N ALA A 679 -17.97 -6.76 -2.35
CA ALA A 679 -17.99 -5.33 -2.66
C ALA A 679 -17.14 -4.51 -1.67
N ALA A 680 -17.06 -4.92 -0.40
CA ALA A 680 -16.14 -4.33 0.57
C ALA A 680 -14.67 -4.64 0.21
N ALA A 681 -14.35 -5.90 -0.09
CA ALA A 681 -13.02 -6.33 -0.53
C ALA A 681 -12.55 -5.58 -1.78
N GLN A 682 -13.43 -5.43 -2.77
CA GLN A 682 -13.12 -4.76 -4.03
C GLN A 682 -12.72 -3.30 -3.82
N ARG A 683 -13.43 -2.56 -2.96
CA ARG A 683 -13.09 -1.16 -2.64
C ARG A 683 -11.68 -1.02 -2.06
N GLU A 684 -11.26 -1.97 -1.21
CA GLU A 684 -9.91 -1.96 -0.62
C GLU A 684 -8.83 -2.39 -1.64
N VAL A 685 -9.10 -3.47 -2.39
CA VAL A 685 -8.12 -4.09 -3.29
C VAL A 685 -7.86 -3.27 -4.55
N GLU A 686 -8.85 -2.57 -5.11
CA GLU A 686 -8.68 -1.69 -6.27
C GLU A 686 -7.68 -0.54 -6.03
N GLN A 687 -7.36 -0.27 -4.76
CA GLN A 687 -6.48 0.80 -4.33
C GLN A 687 -5.07 0.31 -3.99
N LEU A 688 -4.80 -0.99 -4.13
CA LEU A 688 -3.50 -1.63 -3.86
C LEU A 688 -2.74 -1.90 -5.15
N ALA A 689 -1.42 -1.69 -5.13
CA ALA A 689 -0.54 -2.03 -6.25
C ALA A 689 -0.13 -3.52 -6.30
N SER A 690 -0.44 -4.29 -5.24
CA SER A 690 -0.03 -5.70 -5.14
C SER A 690 -0.94 -6.63 -5.95
N PRO A 691 -0.38 -7.57 -6.74
CA PRO A 691 -1.16 -8.49 -7.57
C PRO A 691 -1.87 -9.60 -6.77
N GLU A 692 -1.33 -10.02 -5.63
CA GLU A 692 -1.87 -11.14 -4.83
C GLU A 692 -3.27 -10.86 -4.26
N PRO A 693 -3.55 -9.73 -3.58
CA PRO A 693 -4.89 -9.45 -3.04
C PRO A 693 -5.97 -9.42 -4.13
N ARG A 694 -5.60 -8.94 -5.32
CA ARG A 694 -6.48 -8.94 -6.49
C ARG A 694 -6.75 -10.36 -6.99
N ALA A 695 -5.74 -11.21 -7.06
CA ALA A 695 -5.92 -12.61 -7.42
C ALA A 695 -6.85 -13.33 -6.42
N PHE A 696 -6.67 -13.06 -5.13
CA PHE A 696 -7.48 -13.64 -4.07
C PHE A 696 -8.96 -13.20 -4.13
N LEU A 697 -9.21 -11.91 -4.37
CA LEU A 697 -10.57 -11.39 -4.60
C LEU A 697 -11.24 -12.07 -5.79
N GLN A 698 -10.52 -12.23 -6.91
CA GLN A 698 -11.06 -12.93 -8.08
C GLN A 698 -11.37 -14.40 -7.78
N MET A 699 -10.50 -15.07 -7.01
CA MET A 699 -10.78 -16.43 -6.54
C MET A 699 -12.09 -16.47 -5.73
N THR A 700 -12.27 -15.56 -4.77
CA THR A 700 -13.50 -15.49 -3.95
C THR A 700 -14.76 -15.24 -4.78
N ARG A 701 -14.69 -14.38 -5.80
CA ARG A 701 -15.80 -14.15 -6.74
C ARG A 701 -16.15 -15.42 -7.52
N GLY A 702 -15.12 -16.12 -7.99
CA GLY A 702 -15.28 -17.42 -8.64
C GLY A 702 -15.92 -18.47 -7.73
N ASP A 703 -15.52 -18.51 -6.45
CA ASP A 703 -16.09 -19.43 -5.45
C ASP A 703 -17.58 -19.18 -5.21
N LEU A 704 -18.00 -17.92 -5.08
CA LEU A 704 -19.41 -17.58 -4.97
C LEU A 704 -20.21 -18.03 -6.19
N ALA A 705 -19.69 -17.78 -7.40
CA ALA A 705 -20.33 -18.21 -8.64
C ALA A 705 -20.42 -19.74 -8.73
N TYR A 706 -19.36 -20.44 -8.34
CA TYR A 706 -19.31 -21.91 -8.31
C TYR A 706 -20.36 -22.50 -7.35
N GLU A 707 -20.47 -21.96 -6.12
CA GLU A 707 -21.45 -22.44 -5.13
C GLU A 707 -22.91 -22.11 -5.51
N ARG A 708 -23.13 -21.12 -6.40
CA ARG A 708 -24.45 -20.84 -7.01
C ARG A 708 -24.75 -21.71 -8.23
N GLY A 709 -23.76 -22.44 -8.75
CA GLY A 709 -23.87 -23.23 -9.97
C GLY A 709 -23.72 -22.44 -11.27
N ASP A 710 -23.21 -21.20 -11.21
CA ASP A 710 -22.85 -20.40 -12.38
C ASP A 710 -21.39 -20.70 -12.78
N TYR A 711 -21.18 -21.87 -13.35
CA TYR A 711 -19.84 -22.34 -13.75
C TYR A 711 -19.16 -21.46 -14.81
N PRO A 712 -19.86 -20.90 -15.81
CA PRO A 712 -19.24 -19.95 -16.74
C PRO A 712 -18.68 -18.70 -16.06
N ALA A 713 -19.42 -18.08 -15.13
CA ALA A 713 -18.90 -16.94 -14.37
C ALA A 713 -17.73 -17.34 -13.48
N ALA A 714 -17.83 -18.49 -12.80
CA ALA A 714 -16.74 -19.02 -11.97
C ALA A 714 -15.44 -19.21 -12.76
N LEU A 715 -15.51 -19.81 -13.95
CA LEU A 715 -14.36 -20.03 -14.81
C LEU A 715 -13.70 -18.73 -15.27
N ALA A 716 -14.48 -17.68 -15.55
CA ALA A 716 -13.95 -16.38 -15.97
C ALA A 716 -13.10 -15.75 -14.86
N ASP A 717 -13.62 -15.71 -13.63
CA ASP A 717 -12.90 -15.13 -12.50
C ASP A 717 -11.70 -16.00 -12.07
N TYR A 718 -11.84 -17.34 -12.07
CA TYR A 718 -10.74 -18.26 -11.78
C TYR A 718 -9.60 -18.15 -12.79
N ALA A 719 -9.88 -17.97 -14.09
CA ALA A 719 -8.82 -17.83 -15.10
C ALA A 719 -7.91 -16.63 -14.80
N VAL A 720 -8.49 -15.49 -14.43
CA VAL A 720 -7.74 -14.27 -14.06
C VAL A 720 -6.93 -14.51 -12.78
N ALA A 721 -7.52 -15.13 -11.76
CA ALA A 721 -6.83 -15.44 -10.51
C ALA A 721 -5.63 -16.37 -10.73
N ILE A 722 -5.81 -17.45 -11.49
CA ILE A 722 -4.78 -18.46 -11.74
C ILE A 722 -3.62 -17.89 -12.55
N GLU A 723 -3.87 -17.00 -13.52
CA GLU A 723 -2.80 -16.31 -14.24
C GLU A 723 -1.91 -15.49 -13.28
N ALA A 724 -2.53 -14.76 -12.35
CA ALA A 724 -1.78 -14.01 -11.33
C ALA A 724 -1.02 -14.94 -10.37
N PHE A 725 -1.62 -16.04 -9.90
CA PHE A 725 -0.92 -16.99 -9.03
C PHE A 725 0.23 -17.72 -9.72
N ARG A 726 0.16 -17.93 -11.04
CA ARG A 726 1.31 -18.45 -11.82
C ARG A 726 2.51 -17.52 -11.78
N VAL A 727 2.28 -16.20 -11.81
CA VAL A 727 3.35 -15.20 -11.70
C VAL A 727 3.94 -15.18 -10.28
N LEU A 728 3.10 -15.36 -9.25
CA LEU A 728 3.53 -15.43 -7.85
C LEU A 728 4.30 -16.71 -7.51
N GLY A 729 4.13 -17.77 -8.31
CA GLY A 729 4.93 -19.00 -8.21
C GLY A 729 4.21 -20.20 -7.59
N PRO A 730 4.89 -21.36 -7.52
CA PRO A 730 4.27 -22.64 -7.20
C PRO A 730 3.66 -22.71 -5.80
N GLY A 731 4.27 -22.03 -4.81
CA GLY A 731 3.80 -22.00 -3.43
C GLY A 731 2.44 -21.32 -3.25
N ALA A 732 2.11 -20.34 -4.09
CA ALA A 732 0.79 -19.71 -4.12
C ALA A 732 -0.19 -20.52 -4.98
N LEU A 733 0.26 -20.97 -6.16
CA LEU A 733 -0.57 -21.66 -7.14
C LEU A 733 -1.18 -22.97 -6.61
N VAL A 734 -0.44 -23.73 -5.80
CA VAL A 734 -0.87 -25.04 -5.29
C VAL A 734 -2.19 -25.00 -4.52
N TRP A 735 -2.47 -23.91 -3.80
CA TRP A 735 -3.69 -23.75 -3.00
C TRP A 735 -4.96 -23.61 -3.84
N TYR A 736 -4.82 -23.12 -5.06
CA TYR A 736 -5.92 -22.50 -5.80
C TYR A 736 -6.24 -23.22 -7.12
N LEU A 737 -5.25 -23.93 -7.68
CA LEU A 737 -5.38 -24.58 -8.98
C LEU A 737 -6.43 -25.71 -8.99
N GLY A 738 -6.63 -26.40 -7.88
CA GLY A 738 -7.61 -27.49 -7.76
C GLY A 738 -9.05 -27.06 -7.98
N GLN A 739 -9.42 -25.90 -7.42
CA GLN A 739 -10.76 -25.32 -7.56
C GLN A 739 -11.09 -25.02 -9.04
N TYR A 740 -10.12 -24.47 -9.77
CA TYR A 740 -10.24 -24.24 -11.20
C TYR A 740 -10.43 -25.55 -11.97
N GLY A 741 -9.72 -26.62 -11.59
CA GLY A 741 -9.90 -27.96 -12.16
C GLY A 741 -11.32 -28.52 -11.97
N LEU A 742 -11.91 -28.33 -10.79
CA LEU A 742 -13.29 -28.75 -10.49
C LEU A 742 -14.33 -27.94 -11.29
N ALA A 743 -14.12 -26.63 -11.44
CA ALA A 743 -14.98 -25.80 -12.28
C ALA A 743 -14.95 -26.23 -13.76
N GLN A 744 -13.78 -26.67 -14.25
CA GLN A 744 -13.66 -27.22 -15.60
C GLN A 744 -14.42 -28.54 -15.75
N LEU A 745 -14.41 -29.42 -14.74
CA LEU A 745 -15.26 -30.62 -14.74
C LEU A 745 -16.75 -30.28 -14.75
N ALA A 746 -17.17 -29.33 -13.92
CA ALA A 746 -18.57 -28.90 -13.86
C ALA A 746 -19.05 -28.31 -15.21
N ALA A 747 -18.15 -27.71 -15.98
CA ALA A 747 -18.39 -27.24 -17.34
C ALA A 747 -18.20 -28.32 -18.43
N ASN A 748 -17.99 -29.59 -18.07
CA ASN A 748 -17.74 -30.74 -18.95
C ASN A 748 -16.45 -30.64 -19.80
N ALA A 749 -15.46 -29.85 -19.37
CA ALA A 749 -14.16 -29.70 -20.01
C ALA A 749 -13.14 -30.72 -19.48
N TYR A 750 -13.43 -32.02 -19.63
CA TYR A 750 -12.69 -33.13 -19.01
C TYR A 750 -11.19 -33.17 -19.33
N ASP A 751 -10.78 -32.86 -20.57
CA ASP A 751 -9.37 -32.88 -20.95
C ASP A 751 -8.57 -31.75 -20.28
N THR A 752 -9.20 -30.59 -20.14
CA THR A 752 -8.62 -29.45 -19.42
C THR A 752 -8.49 -29.77 -17.93
N ALA A 753 -9.52 -30.36 -17.32
CA ALA A 753 -9.48 -30.80 -15.94
C ALA A 753 -8.37 -31.83 -15.69
N ARG A 754 -8.19 -32.82 -16.59
CA ARG A 754 -7.11 -33.82 -16.49
C ARG A 754 -5.72 -33.17 -16.54
N ARG A 755 -5.52 -32.20 -17.43
CA ARG A 755 -4.25 -31.45 -17.51
C ARG A 755 -3.98 -30.64 -16.24
N ILE A 756 -5.00 -29.98 -15.70
CA ILE A 756 -4.91 -29.24 -14.43
C ILE A 756 -4.58 -30.18 -13.27
N ALA A 757 -5.21 -31.36 -13.20
CA ALA A 757 -4.92 -32.35 -12.18
C ALA A 757 -3.47 -32.85 -12.25
N GLY A 758 -2.94 -33.10 -13.45
CA GLY A 758 -1.53 -33.47 -13.63
C GLY A 758 -0.57 -32.39 -13.16
N GLU A 759 -0.87 -31.12 -13.45
CA GLU A 759 -0.10 -29.98 -12.96
C GLU A 759 -0.17 -29.85 -11.43
N LEU A 760 -1.37 -29.96 -10.84
CA LEU A 760 -1.56 -29.88 -9.40
C LEU A 760 -0.84 -31.03 -8.67
N ALA A 761 -0.89 -32.25 -9.20
CA ALA A 761 -0.17 -33.38 -8.62
C ALA A 761 1.35 -33.10 -8.55
N ALA A 762 1.93 -32.50 -9.58
CA ALA A 762 3.35 -32.13 -9.59
C ALA A 762 3.69 -31.04 -8.56
N LEU A 763 2.77 -30.13 -8.26
CA LEU A 763 2.94 -29.10 -7.24
C LEU A 763 2.84 -29.65 -5.80
N VAL A 764 2.01 -30.68 -5.60
CA VAL A 764 1.78 -31.29 -4.28
C VAL A 764 2.87 -32.27 -3.90
N GLU A 765 3.47 -32.97 -4.88
CA GLU A 765 4.47 -34.01 -4.63
C GLU A 765 5.69 -33.59 -3.77
N PRO A 766 6.29 -32.39 -3.92
CA PRO A 766 7.42 -31.97 -3.08
C PRO A 766 7.00 -31.53 -1.66
N LEU A 767 5.71 -31.41 -1.36
CA LEU A 767 5.24 -30.95 -0.06
C LEU A 767 5.31 -32.06 1.00
N PRO A 768 5.57 -31.73 2.28
CA PRO A 768 5.49 -32.71 3.35
C PRO A 768 4.11 -33.37 3.43
N ALA A 769 4.08 -34.67 3.73
CA ALA A 769 2.86 -35.49 3.68
C ALA A 769 1.73 -34.99 4.61
N LEU A 770 2.09 -34.36 5.74
CA LEU A 770 1.14 -33.82 6.73
C LEU A 770 1.02 -32.29 6.68
N ALA A 771 1.66 -31.63 5.71
CA ALA A 771 1.56 -30.19 5.57
C ALA A 771 0.12 -29.78 5.23
N MET A 772 -0.36 -28.70 5.86
CA MET A 772 -1.70 -28.16 5.58
C MET A 772 -1.88 -27.77 4.11
N SER A 773 -0.81 -27.36 3.42
CA SER A 773 -0.81 -27.05 1.99
C SER A 773 -1.11 -28.27 1.09
N SER A 774 -1.05 -29.48 1.62
CA SER A 774 -1.31 -30.71 0.86
C SER A 774 -2.79 -31.12 0.88
N ALA A 775 -3.53 -30.82 1.95
CA ALA A 775 -4.85 -31.39 2.19
C ALA A 775 -5.92 -30.96 1.16
N GLY A 776 -6.10 -29.66 0.94
CA GLY A 776 -7.04 -29.12 -0.06
C GLY A 776 -6.73 -29.59 -1.49
N PRO A 777 -5.48 -29.48 -1.96
CA PRO A 777 -5.07 -30.01 -3.25
C PRO A 777 -5.33 -31.51 -3.43
N LEU A 778 -4.99 -32.33 -2.43
CA LEU A 778 -5.29 -33.77 -2.45
C LEU A 778 -6.80 -34.05 -2.51
N ALA A 779 -7.61 -33.27 -1.79
CA ALA A 779 -9.07 -33.39 -1.83
C ALA A 779 -9.63 -33.06 -3.23
N THR A 780 -9.15 -31.99 -3.86
CA THR A 780 -9.58 -31.64 -5.23
C THR A 780 -9.11 -32.66 -6.27
N LEU A 781 -7.87 -33.18 -6.17
CA LEU A 781 -7.40 -34.29 -7.00
C LEU A 781 -8.27 -35.53 -6.84
N ALA A 782 -8.65 -35.87 -5.61
CA ALA A 782 -9.53 -37.00 -5.31
C ALA A 782 -10.93 -36.82 -5.92
N LEU A 783 -11.50 -35.62 -5.82
CA LEU A 783 -12.78 -35.29 -6.44
C LEU A 783 -12.72 -35.35 -7.97
N ILE A 784 -11.61 -34.88 -8.58
CA ILE A 784 -11.38 -35.01 -10.02
C ILE A 784 -11.27 -36.48 -10.43
N ALA A 785 -10.50 -37.28 -9.69
CA ALA A 785 -10.35 -38.72 -9.96
C ALA A 785 -11.67 -39.49 -9.83
N LEU A 786 -12.50 -39.15 -8.83
CA LEU A 786 -13.84 -39.71 -8.66
C LEU A 786 -14.76 -39.41 -9.84
N ASP A 787 -14.77 -38.18 -10.34
CA ASP A 787 -15.62 -37.76 -11.48
C ASP A 787 -15.15 -38.40 -12.80
N LEU A 788 -13.82 -38.50 -13.01
CA LEU A 788 -13.22 -39.16 -14.17
C LEU A 788 -13.27 -40.70 -14.10
N GLY A 789 -13.59 -41.27 -12.93
CA GLY A 789 -13.60 -42.72 -12.70
C GLY A 789 -12.20 -43.37 -12.70
N ASP A 790 -11.16 -42.60 -12.37
CA ASP A 790 -9.76 -43.06 -12.35
C ASP A 790 -9.46 -43.89 -11.09
N GLN A 791 -9.59 -45.21 -11.22
CA GLN A 791 -9.41 -46.14 -10.09
C GLN A 791 -7.98 -46.18 -9.54
N GLU A 792 -6.98 -45.91 -10.38
CA GLU A 792 -5.58 -45.89 -9.96
C GLU A 792 -5.33 -44.69 -9.05
N GLN A 793 -5.77 -43.51 -9.46
CA GLN A 793 -5.66 -42.29 -8.66
C GLN A 793 -6.50 -42.36 -7.38
N ILE A 794 -7.71 -42.93 -7.43
CA ILE A 794 -8.55 -43.15 -6.24
C ILE A 794 -7.79 -43.98 -5.18
N ALA A 795 -7.17 -45.08 -5.59
CA ALA A 795 -6.39 -45.94 -4.69
C ALA A 795 -5.15 -45.21 -4.14
N ALA A 796 -4.45 -44.42 -4.96
CA ALA A 796 -3.26 -43.68 -4.56
C ALA A 796 -3.55 -42.52 -3.59
N LEU A 797 -4.65 -41.80 -3.78
CA LEU A 797 -4.98 -40.60 -3.00
C LEU A 797 -5.63 -40.93 -1.64
N THR A 798 -6.34 -42.06 -1.53
CA THR A 798 -7.02 -42.46 -0.29
C THR A 798 -6.11 -42.50 0.95
N PRO A 799 -4.95 -43.20 0.94
CA PRO A 799 -4.05 -43.23 2.10
C PRO A 799 -3.39 -41.87 2.36
N ARG A 800 -3.17 -41.04 1.33
CA ARG A 800 -2.60 -39.68 1.48
C ARG A 800 -3.58 -38.70 2.12
N LEU A 801 -4.88 -38.89 1.91
CA LEU A 801 -5.93 -38.00 2.44
C LEU A 801 -6.39 -38.41 3.85
N ARG A 802 -6.21 -39.67 4.23
CA ARG A 802 -6.63 -40.23 5.53
C ARG A 802 -6.12 -39.46 6.77
N PRO A 803 -4.87 -38.94 6.83
CA PRO A 803 -4.40 -38.17 7.98
C PRO A 803 -5.20 -36.87 8.24
N PHE A 804 -5.92 -36.36 7.24
CA PHE A 804 -6.73 -35.15 7.34
C PHE A 804 -8.20 -35.42 7.66
N GLN A 805 -8.53 -36.64 8.12
CA GLN A 805 -9.88 -36.99 8.57
C GLN A 805 -10.37 -35.98 9.64
N GLY A 806 -11.64 -35.58 9.56
CA GLY A 806 -12.28 -34.59 10.42
C GLY A 806 -12.01 -33.14 10.05
N GLN A 807 -11.08 -32.87 9.12
CA GLN A 807 -10.70 -31.51 8.73
C GLN A 807 -11.60 -30.94 7.62
N PHE A 808 -11.53 -29.61 7.46
CA PHE A 808 -12.23 -28.87 6.42
C PHE A 808 -11.25 -27.99 5.62
N HIS A 809 -11.14 -28.25 4.32
CA HIS A 809 -10.25 -27.52 3.40
C HIS A 809 -11.05 -27.11 2.17
N ASP A 810 -12.04 -26.23 2.37
CA ASP A 810 -13.15 -25.93 1.43
C ASP A 810 -14.11 -27.10 1.17
N TYR A 811 -13.71 -28.29 1.61
CA TYR A 811 -14.39 -29.56 1.52
C TYR A 811 -14.25 -30.29 2.84
N LEU A 812 -15.30 -30.98 3.27
CA LEU A 812 -15.18 -31.93 4.37
C LEU A 812 -14.38 -33.14 3.89
N ILE A 813 -13.20 -33.33 4.46
CA ILE A 813 -12.32 -34.45 4.07
C ILE A 813 -13.02 -35.80 4.28
N ASP A 814 -13.83 -35.91 5.32
CA ASP A 814 -14.66 -37.08 5.60
C ASP A 814 -15.62 -37.41 4.44
N ARG A 815 -16.19 -36.40 3.78
CA ARG A 815 -17.04 -36.63 2.59
C ARG A 815 -16.22 -37.20 1.46
N VAL A 816 -15.06 -36.59 1.17
CA VAL A 816 -14.19 -37.01 0.06
C VAL A 816 -13.68 -38.43 0.30
N LEU A 817 -13.19 -38.74 1.50
CA LEU A 817 -12.79 -40.09 1.91
C LEU A 817 -13.94 -41.09 1.82
N GLY A 818 -15.14 -40.71 2.25
CA GLY A 818 -16.34 -41.55 2.13
C GLY A 818 -16.67 -41.90 0.68
N GLN A 819 -16.53 -40.95 -0.25
CA GLN A 819 -16.70 -41.20 -1.69
C GLN A 819 -15.60 -42.09 -2.27
N LEU A 820 -14.34 -41.87 -1.89
CA LEU A 820 -13.22 -42.73 -2.30
C LEU A 820 -13.40 -44.17 -1.84
N LEU A 821 -13.83 -44.38 -0.59
CA LEU A 821 -14.06 -45.70 -0.01
C LEU A 821 -15.31 -46.37 -0.60
N THR A 822 -16.33 -45.57 -0.96
CA THR A 822 -17.46 -46.05 -1.77
C THR A 822 -16.97 -46.58 -3.12
N ALA A 823 -16.11 -45.85 -3.83
CA ALA A 823 -15.55 -46.34 -5.09
C ALA A 823 -14.72 -47.63 -4.93
N GLN A 824 -14.00 -47.76 -3.82
CA GLN A 824 -13.20 -48.94 -3.46
C GLN A 824 -14.00 -50.10 -2.84
N ARG A 825 -15.31 -49.93 -2.64
CA ARG A 825 -16.21 -50.91 -2.04
C ARG A 825 -15.98 -51.21 -0.55
N ASP A 826 -15.34 -50.29 0.18
CA ASP A 826 -15.26 -50.33 1.63
C ASP A 826 -16.46 -49.58 2.25
N TRP A 827 -17.62 -50.24 2.20
CA TRP A 827 -18.91 -49.62 2.52
C TRP A 827 -19.06 -49.20 3.97
N VAL A 828 -18.47 -49.97 4.89
CA VAL A 828 -18.61 -49.74 6.34
C VAL A 828 -17.81 -48.50 6.74
N ALA A 829 -16.56 -48.40 6.28
CA ALA A 829 -15.76 -47.20 6.52
C ALA A 829 -16.34 -45.97 5.81
N ALA A 830 -16.87 -46.14 4.59
CA ALA A 830 -17.54 -45.07 3.86
C ALA A 830 -18.78 -44.52 4.60
N GLU A 831 -19.62 -45.40 5.15
CA GLU A 831 -20.84 -45.01 5.88
C GLU A 831 -20.52 -44.11 7.08
N GLY A 832 -19.59 -44.55 7.96
CA GLY A 832 -19.22 -43.78 9.15
C GLY A 832 -18.63 -42.40 8.83
N LEU A 833 -17.82 -42.30 7.78
CA LEU A 833 -17.24 -41.02 7.35
C LEU A 833 -18.30 -40.09 6.76
N LEU A 834 -19.21 -40.59 5.93
CA LEU A 834 -20.28 -39.77 5.36
C LEU A 834 -21.28 -39.30 6.42
N GLU A 835 -21.56 -40.10 7.45
CA GLU A 835 -22.34 -39.69 8.61
C GLU A 835 -21.65 -38.57 9.42
N SER A 836 -20.35 -38.73 9.68
CA SER A 836 -19.52 -37.69 10.31
C SER A 836 -19.54 -36.38 9.52
N ALA A 837 -19.35 -36.45 8.20
CA ALA A 837 -19.42 -35.29 7.31
C ALA A 837 -20.80 -34.62 7.35
N ALA A 838 -21.90 -35.39 7.30
CA ALA A 838 -23.25 -34.83 7.34
C ALA A 838 -23.55 -34.16 8.69
N ALA A 839 -23.07 -34.72 9.80
CA ALA A 839 -23.17 -34.11 11.12
C ALA A 839 -22.37 -32.79 11.21
N SER A 840 -21.14 -32.78 10.68
CA SER A 840 -20.30 -31.58 10.64
C SER A 840 -20.91 -30.46 9.78
N ALA A 841 -21.40 -30.80 8.58
CA ALA A 841 -22.05 -29.85 7.69
C ALA A 841 -23.28 -29.20 8.32
N ARG A 842 -24.11 -29.97 9.05
CA ARG A 842 -25.27 -29.44 9.78
C ARG A 842 -24.84 -28.52 10.93
N ARG A 843 -23.89 -28.97 11.77
CA ARG A 843 -23.40 -28.20 12.92
C ARG A 843 -22.85 -26.83 12.52
N ASN A 844 -22.20 -26.77 11.36
CA ASN A 844 -21.56 -25.55 10.84
C ASN A 844 -22.43 -24.78 9.82
N SER A 845 -23.66 -25.23 9.57
CA SER A 845 -24.56 -24.64 8.56
C SER A 845 -23.97 -24.57 7.14
N LEU A 846 -23.17 -25.57 6.75
CA LEU A 846 -22.53 -25.65 5.43
C LEU A 846 -23.51 -26.22 4.39
N ALA A 847 -24.48 -25.41 3.94
CA ALA A 847 -25.61 -25.90 3.14
C ALA A 847 -25.20 -26.57 1.81
N PRO A 848 -24.32 -26.00 0.96
CA PRO A 848 -23.86 -26.66 -0.26
C PRO A 848 -23.13 -27.98 0.03
N GLU A 849 -22.34 -28.03 1.11
CA GLU A 849 -21.58 -29.20 1.50
C GLU A 849 -22.48 -30.31 2.07
N LEU A 850 -23.53 -29.95 2.81
CA LEU A 850 -24.56 -30.89 3.28
C LEU A 850 -25.27 -31.55 2.09
N ALA A 851 -25.65 -30.77 1.08
CA ALA A 851 -26.30 -31.29 -0.11
C ALA A 851 -25.38 -32.28 -0.88
N ARG A 852 -24.10 -31.92 -1.08
CA ARG A 852 -23.09 -32.81 -1.67
C ARG A 852 -22.86 -34.09 -0.85
N THR A 853 -22.91 -33.97 0.48
CA THR A 853 -22.75 -35.13 1.38
C THR A 853 -23.94 -36.08 1.30
N LEU A 854 -25.16 -35.55 1.25
CA LEU A 854 -26.39 -36.34 1.09
C LEU A 854 -26.39 -37.09 -0.26
N GLU A 855 -25.91 -36.45 -1.33
CA GLU A 855 -25.71 -37.14 -2.62
C GLU A 855 -24.68 -38.27 -2.53
N ALA A 856 -23.56 -38.06 -1.81
CA ALA A 856 -22.57 -39.10 -1.58
C ALA A 856 -23.14 -40.28 -0.75
N GLN A 857 -23.95 -39.99 0.27
CA GLN A 857 -24.68 -41.03 1.02
C GLN A 857 -25.68 -41.78 0.13
N ALA A 858 -26.37 -41.08 -0.77
CA ALA A 858 -27.26 -41.72 -1.74
C ALA A 858 -26.50 -42.62 -2.71
N ALA A 859 -25.32 -42.20 -3.19
CA ALA A 859 -24.46 -43.01 -4.05
C ALA A 859 -23.99 -44.28 -3.34
N LEU A 860 -23.60 -44.19 -2.06
CA LEU A 860 -23.28 -45.35 -1.23
C LEU A 860 -24.49 -46.28 -1.06
N ALA A 861 -25.67 -45.74 -0.76
CA ALA A 861 -26.90 -46.52 -0.65
C ALA A 861 -27.23 -47.25 -1.96
N LEU A 862 -27.07 -46.61 -3.12
CA LEU A 862 -27.23 -47.25 -4.42
C LEU A 862 -26.21 -48.36 -4.66
N ALA A 863 -24.93 -48.13 -4.31
CA ALA A 863 -23.87 -49.14 -4.43
C ALA A 863 -24.14 -50.39 -3.58
N ARG A 864 -24.85 -50.24 -2.45
CA ARG A 864 -25.32 -51.33 -1.57
C ARG A 864 -26.66 -51.94 -1.98
N GLY A 865 -27.31 -51.42 -3.03
CA GLY A 865 -28.64 -51.87 -3.46
C GLY A 865 -29.82 -51.32 -2.65
N HIS A 866 -29.60 -50.33 -1.78
CA HIS A 866 -30.62 -49.71 -0.93
C HIS A 866 -31.34 -48.54 -1.63
N GLY A 867 -32.07 -48.85 -2.70
CA GLY A 867 -32.69 -47.82 -3.56
C GLY A 867 -33.71 -46.92 -2.88
N SER A 868 -34.43 -47.38 -1.84
CA SER A 868 -35.37 -46.53 -1.08
C SER A 868 -34.64 -45.48 -0.23
N ALA A 869 -33.58 -45.88 0.48
CA ALA A 869 -32.73 -44.99 1.25
C ALA A 869 -32.07 -43.94 0.34
N ALA A 870 -31.53 -44.37 -0.81
CA ALA A 870 -30.96 -43.46 -1.80
C ALA A 870 -31.96 -42.40 -2.28
N ARG A 871 -33.21 -42.79 -2.56
CA ARG A 871 -34.26 -41.83 -2.96
C ARG A 871 -34.59 -40.81 -1.87
N SER A 872 -34.63 -41.25 -0.60
CA SER A 872 -34.84 -40.33 0.53
C SER A 872 -33.70 -39.31 0.62
N LEU A 873 -32.46 -39.78 0.56
CA LEU A 873 -31.27 -38.93 0.64
C LEU A 873 -31.18 -37.93 -0.52
N LEU A 874 -31.53 -38.35 -1.74
CA LEU A 874 -31.60 -37.43 -2.89
C LEU A 874 -32.74 -36.41 -2.76
N ALA A 875 -33.87 -36.78 -2.14
CA ALA A 875 -34.96 -35.84 -1.87
C ALA A 875 -34.53 -34.80 -0.82
N ASP A 876 -33.80 -35.22 0.21
CA ASP A 876 -33.23 -34.31 1.21
C ASP A 876 -32.18 -33.39 0.59
N ALA A 877 -31.26 -33.91 -0.23
CA ALA A 877 -30.27 -33.11 -0.96
C ALA A 877 -30.94 -32.08 -1.87
N ARG A 878 -32.00 -32.49 -2.58
CA ARG A 878 -32.80 -31.60 -3.42
C ARG A 878 -33.44 -30.48 -2.60
N ALA A 879 -34.03 -30.78 -1.44
CA ALA A 879 -34.64 -29.76 -0.59
C ALA A 879 -33.61 -28.70 -0.16
N VAL A 880 -32.38 -29.12 0.14
CA VAL A 880 -31.28 -28.19 0.43
C VAL A 880 -30.95 -27.35 -0.81
N TYR A 881 -30.76 -27.93 -1.99
CA TYR A 881 -30.50 -27.14 -3.22
C TYR A 881 -31.66 -26.20 -3.60
N GLU A 882 -32.90 -26.58 -3.34
CA GLU A 882 -34.07 -25.72 -3.56
C GLU A 882 -34.04 -24.50 -2.65
N SER A 883 -33.67 -24.68 -1.37
CA SER A 883 -33.48 -23.57 -0.43
C SER A 883 -32.36 -22.60 -0.85
N LEU A 884 -31.39 -23.11 -1.61
CA LEU A 884 -30.26 -22.35 -2.15
C LEU A 884 -30.55 -21.73 -3.53
N ALA A 885 -31.70 -22.03 -4.15
CA ALA A 885 -32.01 -21.72 -5.54
C ALA A 885 -30.96 -22.27 -6.55
N HIS A 886 -30.28 -23.37 -6.20
CA HIS A 886 -29.20 -23.93 -6.99
C HIS A 886 -29.73 -24.78 -8.17
N PRO A 887 -29.16 -24.69 -9.39
CA PRO A 887 -29.68 -25.38 -10.58
C PRO A 887 -29.70 -26.91 -10.44
N ARG A 888 -28.82 -27.47 -9.59
CA ARG A 888 -28.78 -28.92 -9.29
C ARG A 888 -30.08 -29.48 -8.70
N ALA A 889 -30.92 -28.64 -8.07
CA ALA A 889 -32.25 -29.03 -7.65
C ALA A 889 -33.10 -29.57 -8.82
N MET A 890 -33.03 -28.93 -9.99
CA MET A 890 -33.76 -29.35 -11.19
C MET A 890 -33.23 -30.67 -11.75
N LEU A 891 -31.92 -30.88 -11.70
CA LEU A 891 -31.29 -32.13 -12.16
C LEU A 891 -31.72 -33.32 -11.28
N LEU A 892 -31.82 -33.12 -9.97
CA LEU A 892 -32.32 -34.14 -9.04
C LEU A 892 -33.83 -34.41 -9.22
N ARG A 893 -34.63 -33.41 -9.67
CA ARG A 893 -36.04 -33.63 -10.05
C ARG A 893 -36.21 -34.50 -11.30
N ALA A 894 -35.26 -34.43 -12.24
CA ALA A 894 -35.34 -35.14 -13.51
C ALA A 894 -34.98 -36.64 -13.42
N GLN A 895 -34.51 -37.14 -12.27
CA GLN A 895 -34.27 -38.57 -12.04
C GLN A 895 -35.58 -39.27 -11.64
N PRO A 896 -36.22 -40.09 -12.51
CA PRO A 896 -37.54 -40.63 -12.21
C PRO A 896 -37.49 -41.75 -11.18
N ALA A 897 -38.52 -41.78 -10.32
CA ALA A 897 -38.86 -42.92 -9.49
C ALA A 897 -39.17 -44.15 -10.37
N GLY A 898 -38.24 -45.10 -10.50
CA GLY A 898 -38.58 -46.43 -11.03
C GLY A 898 -37.65 -47.07 -12.06
N GLN A 899 -36.46 -46.55 -12.33
CA GLN A 899 -35.46 -47.34 -13.06
C GLN A 899 -34.13 -47.31 -12.31
N GLY A 900 -33.71 -48.49 -11.85
CA GLY A 900 -32.32 -48.70 -11.48
C GLY A 900 -31.47 -48.26 -12.66
N SER A 901 -30.79 -47.14 -12.48
CA SER A 901 -29.73 -46.71 -13.39
C SER A 901 -28.69 -47.81 -13.36
N ARG A 902 -28.77 -48.74 -14.31
CA ARG A 902 -27.56 -49.35 -14.85
C ARG A 902 -26.70 -48.15 -15.20
N ALA A 903 -25.62 -47.97 -14.45
CA ALA A 903 -24.55 -47.06 -14.80
C ALA A 903 -24.32 -47.19 -16.30
N ARG A 904 -24.74 -46.17 -17.07
CA ARG A 904 -24.16 -45.96 -18.38
C ARG A 904 -22.73 -45.55 -18.05
N GLY A 905 -21.84 -46.54 -18.00
CA GLY A 905 -20.42 -46.26 -18.16
C GLY A 905 -20.24 -45.38 -19.40
N PRO A 906 -19.18 -44.55 -19.43
CA PRO A 906 -18.95 -43.63 -20.53
C PRO A 906 -19.12 -44.40 -21.85
N ALA A 907 -19.96 -43.88 -22.75
CA ALA A 907 -20.06 -44.44 -24.09
C ALA A 907 -18.64 -44.46 -24.64
N ARG A 908 -18.07 -45.66 -24.80
CA ARG A 908 -16.69 -45.86 -25.26
C ARG A 908 -16.56 -45.07 -26.56
N ALA A 909 -15.82 -43.96 -26.54
CA ALA A 909 -15.63 -43.14 -27.72
C ALA A 909 -14.80 -43.95 -28.70
N TYR A 910 -15.40 -44.37 -29.81
CA TYR A 910 -14.69 -45.11 -30.84
C TYR A 910 -14.05 -44.12 -31.83
N PRO A 911 -12.87 -44.45 -32.39
CA PRO A 911 -12.19 -43.62 -33.37
C PRO A 911 -13.10 -43.20 -34.52
N ALA A 912 -12.87 -42.01 -35.07
CA ALA A 912 -13.62 -41.44 -36.20
C ALA A 912 -15.15 -41.31 -36.01
N GLY A 913 -15.62 -41.24 -34.75
CA GLY A 913 -17.06 -41.07 -34.46
C GLY A 913 -17.92 -42.30 -34.79
N LEU A 914 -17.32 -43.48 -34.77
CA LEU A 914 -18.03 -44.75 -34.94
C LEU A 914 -18.97 -45.02 -33.76
N SER A 915 -20.18 -45.49 -34.06
CA SER A 915 -21.12 -45.96 -33.05
C SER A 915 -20.75 -47.38 -32.58
N PRO A 916 -21.18 -47.80 -31.37
CA PRO A 916 -20.96 -49.17 -30.90
C PRO A 916 -21.44 -50.22 -31.90
N ARG A 917 -22.56 -49.95 -32.58
CA ARG A 917 -23.14 -50.85 -33.58
C ARG A 917 -22.31 -50.94 -34.87
N GLU A 918 -21.70 -49.83 -35.28
CA GLU A 918 -20.77 -49.81 -36.42
C GLU A 918 -19.48 -50.59 -36.10
N VAL A 919 -19.02 -50.58 -34.85
CA VAL A 919 -17.85 -51.37 -34.41
C VAL A 919 -18.15 -52.87 -34.39
N GLU A 920 -19.34 -53.29 -33.97
CA GLU A 920 -19.77 -54.70 -34.07
C GLU A 920 -19.78 -55.19 -35.52
N VAL A 921 -20.30 -54.38 -36.45
CA VAL A 921 -20.26 -54.67 -37.89
C VAL A 921 -18.80 -54.73 -38.38
N LEU A 922 -17.96 -53.80 -37.94
CA LEU A 922 -16.55 -53.72 -38.33
C LEU A 922 -15.72 -54.94 -37.85
N ARG A 923 -16.00 -55.47 -36.65
CA ARG A 923 -15.37 -56.71 -36.13
C ARG A 923 -15.70 -57.92 -36.98
N LEU A 924 -16.96 -58.06 -37.38
CA LEU A 924 -17.37 -59.16 -38.26
C LEU A 924 -16.80 -59.01 -39.68
N VAL A 925 -16.54 -57.77 -40.12
CA VAL A 925 -15.77 -57.53 -41.36
C VAL A 925 -14.32 -57.99 -41.22
N VAL A 926 -13.67 -57.73 -40.08
CA VAL A 926 -12.31 -58.23 -39.80
C VAL A 926 -12.27 -59.77 -39.77
N ALA A 927 -13.32 -60.40 -39.22
CA ALA A 927 -13.48 -61.85 -39.21
C ALA A 927 -13.80 -62.47 -40.60
N GLY A 928 -13.86 -61.66 -41.67
CA GLY A 928 -14.11 -62.14 -43.03
C GLY A 928 -15.57 -62.44 -43.36
N SER A 929 -16.52 -62.04 -42.52
CA SER A 929 -17.95 -62.33 -42.73
C SER A 929 -18.56 -61.52 -43.89
N SER A 930 -19.35 -62.21 -44.72
CA SER A 930 -20.19 -61.64 -45.78
C SER A 930 -21.36 -60.81 -45.21
N ASN A 931 -22.01 -59.98 -46.04
CA ASN A 931 -23.16 -59.18 -45.59
C ASN A 931 -24.29 -60.05 -45.01
N ARG A 932 -24.51 -61.23 -45.59
CA ARG A 932 -25.51 -62.21 -45.13
C ARG A 932 -25.17 -62.80 -43.77
N GLU A 933 -23.90 -63.11 -43.53
CA GLU A 933 -23.43 -63.65 -42.26
C GLU A 933 -23.46 -62.59 -41.14
N ILE A 934 -23.07 -61.35 -41.46
CA ILE A 934 -23.19 -60.21 -40.52
C ILE A 934 -24.66 -59.95 -40.18
N ALA A 935 -25.53 -59.97 -41.18
CA ALA A 935 -26.97 -59.79 -41.02
C ALA A 935 -27.56 -60.86 -40.09
N ALA A 936 -27.18 -62.12 -40.29
CA ALA A 936 -27.59 -63.23 -39.41
C ALA A 936 -27.03 -63.07 -37.98
N ALA A 937 -25.73 -62.79 -37.84
CA ALA A 937 -25.05 -62.68 -36.55
C ALA A 937 -25.58 -61.53 -35.67
N LEU A 938 -25.99 -60.42 -36.31
CA LEU A 938 -26.47 -59.23 -35.62
C LEU A 938 -28.01 -59.08 -35.65
N THR A 939 -28.73 -60.05 -36.23
CA THR A 939 -30.19 -60.02 -36.40
C THR A 939 -30.67 -58.77 -37.16
N LEU A 940 -29.98 -58.46 -38.27
CA LEU A 940 -30.25 -57.32 -39.17
C LEU A 940 -30.66 -57.82 -40.57
N SER A 941 -31.21 -56.94 -41.41
CA SER A 941 -31.36 -57.22 -42.85
C SER A 941 -30.04 -56.99 -43.59
N GLU A 942 -29.78 -57.70 -44.70
CA GLU A 942 -28.58 -57.47 -45.53
C GLU A 942 -28.48 -56.01 -46.02
N LYS A 943 -29.63 -55.37 -46.30
CA LYS A 943 -29.71 -53.95 -46.67
C LYS A 943 -29.26 -53.04 -45.52
N THR A 944 -29.60 -53.38 -44.27
CA THR A 944 -29.17 -52.64 -43.08
C THR A 944 -27.66 -52.77 -42.87
N VAL A 945 -27.10 -53.96 -43.10
CA VAL A 945 -25.63 -54.17 -43.04
C VAL A 945 -24.92 -53.36 -44.13
N ALA A 946 -25.44 -53.32 -45.36
CA ALA A 946 -24.89 -52.50 -46.42
C ALA A 946 -24.88 -51.00 -46.07
N ASN A 947 -25.94 -50.50 -45.44
CA ASN A 947 -26.01 -49.11 -44.96
C ASN A 947 -25.00 -48.83 -43.84
N HIS A 948 -24.82 -49.77 -42.90
CA HIS A 948 -23.80 -49.63 -41.86
C HIS A 948 -22.39 -49.62 -42.47
N LEU A 949 -22.09 -50.48 -43.45
CA LEU A 949 -20.79 -50.48 -44.13
C LEU A 949 -20.54 -49.18 -44.90
N ALA A 950 -21.54 -48.63 -45.59
CA ALA A 950 -21.42 -47.34 -46.27
C ALA A 950 -21.15 -46.19 -45.28
N SER A 951 -21.85 -46.18 -44.13
CA SER A 951 -21.61 -45.20 -43.05
C SER A 951 -20.20 -45.34 -42.45
N ILE A 952 -19.75 -46.58 -42.20
CA ILE A 952 -18.41 -46.89 -41.71
C ILE A 952 -17.35 -46.37 -42.69
N PHE A 953 -17.48 -46.69 -43.98
CA PHE A 953 -16.56 -46.26 -45.04
C PHE A 953 -16.44 -44.75 -45.13
N ALA A 954 -17.57 -44.04 -45.06
CA ALA A 954 -17.59 -42.58 -45.06
C ALA A 954 -16.90 -41.97 -43.83
N LYS A 955 -17.11 -42.55 -42.64
CA LYS A 955 -16.55 -42.03 -41.38
C LYS A 955 -15.03 -42.26 -41.27
N ILE A 956 -14.54 -43.40 -41.74
CA ILE A 956 -13.12 -43.77 -41.61
C ILE A 956 -12.29 -43.48 -42.87
N GLY A 957 -12.93 -42.99 -43.95
CA GLY A 957 -12.27 -42.72 -45.24
C GLY A 957 -11.76 -43.97 -45.94
N ALA A 958 -12.52 -45.08 -45.89
CA ALA A 958 -12.14 -46.35 -46.53
C ALA A 958 -12.99 -46.63 -47.78
N ASP A 959 -12.34 -47.00 -48.87
CA ASP A 959 -13.04 -47.24 -50.15
C ASP A 959 -13.48 -48.70 -50.34
N ASN A 960 -13.03 -49.60 -49.46
CA ASN A 960 -13.37 -51.02 -49.51
C ASN A 960 -13.28 -51.71 -48.14
N ARG A 961 -13.82 -52.93 -48.08
CA ARG A 961 -13.83 -53.79 -46.87
C ARG A 961 -12.43 -54.06 -46.31
N ALA A 962 -11.42 -54.24 -47.17
CA ALA A 962 -10.05 -54.54 -46.74
C ALA A 962 -9.41 -53.33 -46.04
N ALA A 963 -9.64 -52.11 -46.55
CA ALA A 963 -9.21 -50.87 -45.92
C ALA A 963 -9.90 -50.64 -44.57
N ALA A 964 -11.20 -50.95 -44.47
CA ALA A 964 -11.93 -50.89 -43.20
C ALA A 964 -11.43 -51.91 -42.17
N ALA A 965 -11.12 -53.15 -42.59
CA ALA A 965 -10.51 -54.16 -41.73
C ALA A 965 -9.10 -53.73 -41.25
N ALA A 966 -8.29 -53.16 -42.14
CA ALA A 966 -6.97 -52.63 -41.78
C ALA A 966 -7.06 -51.46 -40.80
N PHE A 967 -8.06 -50.58 -40.93
CA PHE A 967 -8.34 -49.52 -39.96
C PHE A 967 -8.70 -50.10 -38.58
N ALA A 968 -9.58 -51.10 -38.55
CA ALA A 968 -10.00 -51.76 -37.31
C ALA A 968 -8.82 -52.40 -36.57
N VAL A 969 -7.92 -53.09 -37.28
CA VAL A 969 -6.70 -53.68 -36.70
C VAL A 969 -5.76 -52.59 -36.15
N ARG A 970 -5.53 -51.52 -36.90
CA ARG A 970 -4.65 -50.40 -36.48
C ARG A 970 -5.12 -49.72 -35.18
N HIS A 971 -6.43 -49.66 -34.99
CA HIS A 971 -7.06 -49.01 -33.85
C HIS A 971 -7.54 -49.99 -32.76
N GLN A 972 -7.09 -51.25 -32.81
CA GLN A 972 -7.42 -52.30 -31.83
C GLN A 972 -8.95 -52.52 -31.65
N LEU A 973 -9.69 -52.41 -32.76
CA LEU A 973 -11.13 -52.63 -32.82
C LEU A 973 -11.50 -54.04 -33.30
N ALA A 974 -10.52 -54.79 -33.82
CA ALA A 974 -10.62 -56.16 -34.33
C ALA A 974 -11.15 -57.16 -33.29
#